data_AF-B6QQT7-F1
#
_entry.id   AF-B6QQT7-F1
#
_cell.length_a   1.000
_cell.length_b   1.000
_cell.length_c   1.000
_cell.angle_alpha   90.00
_cell.angle_beta   90.00
_cell.angle_gamma   90.00
#
_symmetry.space_group_name_H-M   'P 1'
#
loop_
_entity.id
_entity.type
_entity.pdbx_description
1 polymer ?
#
loop_
_entity_poly.entity_id
_entity_poly.type
_entity_poly.pdbx_seq_one_letter_code
_entity_poly.pdbx_strand_id
1 'polypeptide(L)'
;MSAIKRKAEKQQSSAPRSAVSAVAARRARQQQLQEVVSSHENAPNQNQETGPPAKKVRPSLDRTAKDVPTSNIERANRNRLAAPVKATSADLAFELSNIDAAEALKSEASGVEEIISDQNDEEESADNATPSQMPTTAENFTLSRNRLRKSDIVYSDEHMLCVRLKEKTTLVLVGIYDIWVKRGVISLMGAKLHPSTKTYRVYAPSTHSLPVIKCVSGVEGFAEIELQSCSSNLQGLKELSPHYSRIWNSSKTVGDSATLNKSFKRSFSILYTSSDDPLNRPLRPLHLEKKWSTTIKSLSCRAHSLRTLICGPKGAGKSTFGRYLLNHLLTPAPDGTSDNLDGIAFLDLDPGQPEFAPMGNIYLAHLREPCFGPPFSHPNLDNSRYGKIIRCHHIGATSPKEDPDNYALAIMNLLDQYRMLTATYPRCPLIINFPGWIFGLGLEVATWIIRSTGLSDVVYMSEKGPTEVIEPLGQAASEAGVALTTLPSQPVDTVTRSSAQLRSMQIQSYFHMTQSEGLLDAFWNESPLIRNKSIHVSYSGPQPGISGIMVLGNHYSPQVLRDIIDGSIVAVVAVENTGAIPGYSEAEAKPDGDSHTDEVQPDAMNEDESEDHETPNAGQLSASQSRQRVKDLLNDTITRCPNSGLPYLFWGAGSSTPLDPKGSRSLGLAFVRSIDVSSQRLELISPIPSSSIRDAINQGQSLVLVRGMVDSPDWAFSEEYYAARNAEQDFTTQISQLRRNKAEAHGKEDDETRREQTEQLRRLQERVRAASKLPYLKVIDDASALHQNERRQENGTWRLRKKVYIGSDSELD
;
A
#
# COMPACT_ATOMS: atom_id res chain seq x y z
N MET A 1 32.24 -17.13 66.01
CA MET A 1 31.44 -16.52 67.10
C MET A 1 30.22 -15.85 66.47
N SER A 2 29.08 -16.09 67.10
CA SER A 2 27.73 -15.61 66.81
C SER A 2 27.63 -14.09 66.53
N ALA A 3 26.58 -13.71 65.77
CA ALA A 3 25.84 -12.43 65.74
C ALA A 3 25.81 -11.77 64.34
N ILE A 4 24.72 -11.23 63.79
CA ILE A 4 23.33 -10.98 64.20
C ILE A 4 22.55 -10.75 62.88
N LYS A 5 21.37 -11.36 62.74
CA LYS A 5 20.37 -11.01 61.72
C LYS A 5 19.72 -9.68 62.10
N ARG A 6 19.70 -8.69 61.19
CA ARG A 6 18.74 -7.59 61.20
C ARG A 6 17.93 -7.61 59.91
N LYS A 7 16.63 -7.88 60.06
CA LYS A 7 15.58 -7.64 59.05
C LYS A 7 15.45 -6.12 58.88
N ALA A 8 15.48 -5.64 57.65
CA ALA A 8 14.94 -4.35 57.26
C ALA A 8 13.70 -4.61 56.39
N GLU A 9 12.56 -4.08 56.82
CA GLU A 9 11.30 -4.09 56.09
C GLU A 9 11.44 -3.31 54.79
N LYS A 10 11.11 -3.96 53.66
CA LYS A 10 10.79 -3.26 52.41
C LYS A 10 9.29 -3.02 52.40
N GLN A 11 8.91 -1.74 52.52
CA GLN A 11 7.59 -1.26 52.12
C GLN A 11 7.38 -1.59 50.65
N GLN A 12 6.37 -2.42 50.36
CA GLN A 12 5.82 -2.60 49.03
C GLN A 12 5.03 -1.32 48.67
N SER A 13 5.55 -0.54 47.74
CA SER A 13 4.76 0.45 47.02
C SER A 13 3.83 -0.27 46.05
N SER A 14 2.58 0.17 46.05
CA SER A 14 1.44 -0.38 45.31
C SER A 14 1.66 -0.42 43.81
N ALA A 15 1.53 -1.61 43.22
CA ALA A 15 1.35 -1.81 41.77
C ALA A 15 -0.01 -1.25 41.31
N PRO A 16 -0.12 -0.72 40.08
CA PRO A 16 -1.37 -0.22 39.53
C PRO A 16 -2.32 -1.39 39.24
N ARG A 17 -3.58 -1.20 39.61
CA ARG A 17 -4.66 -2.19 39.50
C ARG A 17 -4.98 -2.47 38.03
N SER A 18 -4.90 -3.76 37.70
CA SER A 18 -5.32 -4.41 36.45
C SER A 18 -6.77 -4.11 36.06
N ALA A 19 -6.99 -4.00 34.75
CA ALA A 19 -8.23 -3.71 34.04
C ALA A 19 -9.24 -4.88 34.08
N VAL A 20 -9.73 -5.23 35.27
CA VAL A 20 -10.91 -6.07 35.44
C VAL A 20 -12.01 -5.26 36.13
N SER A 21 -12.61 -4.31 35.40
CA SER A 21 -13.83 -3.61 35.89
C SER A 21 -14.73 -3.01 34.82
N ALA A 22 -14.39 -3.05 33.52
CA ALA A 22 -15.29 -2.53 32.48
C ALA A 22 -16.43 -3.53 32.12
N VAL A 23 -16.14 -4.83 32.16
CA VAL A 23 -17.10 -5.89 31.80
C VAL A 23 -18.11 -6.14 32.94
N ALA A 24 -17.66 -6.06 34.20
CA ALA A 24 -18.54 -6.17 35.36
C ALA A 24 -19.50 -4.96 35.48
N ALA A 25 -19.00 -3.75 35.20
CA ALA A 25 -19.83 -2.54 35.18
C ALA A 25 -20.87 -2.53 34.03
N ARG A 26 -20.56 -3.15 32.88
CA ARG A 26 -21.51 -3.31 31.77
C ARG A 26 -22.60 -4.35 32.05
N ARG A 27 -22.27 -5.48 32.70
CA ARG A 27 -23.27 -6.47 33.12
C ARG A 27 -24.24 -5.92 34.18
N ALA A 28 -23.74 -5.13 35.13
CA ALA A 28 -24.58 -4.48 36.13
C ALA A 28 -25.55 -3.45 35.53
N ARG A 29 -25.11 -2.68 34.51
CA ARG A 29 -25.98 -1.75 33.77
C ARG A 29 -27.03 -2.45 32.89
N GLN A 30 -26.70 -3.60 32.30
CA GLN A 30 -27.67 -4.37 31.51
C GLN A 30 -28.74 -5.04 32.38
N GLN A 31 -28.39 -5.47 33.60
CA GLN A 31 -29.36 -6.00 34.56
C GLN A 31 -30.32 -4.91 35.08
N GLN A 32 -29.82 -3.69 35.32
CA GLN A 32 -30.67 -2.55 35.70
C GLN A 32 -31.58 -2.06 34.57
N LEU A 33 -31.17 -2.20 33.30
CA LEU A 33 -32.00 -1.82 32.14
C LEU A 33 -33.09 -2.86 31.82
N GLN A 34 -32.91 -4.12 32.23
CA GLN A 34 -33.96 -5.16 32.12
C GLN A 34 -34.99 -5.08 33.26
N GLU A 35 -34.63 -4.56 34.44
CA GLU A 35 -35.58 -4.37 35.54
C GLU A 35 -36.54 -3.18 35.32
N VAL A 36 -36.17 -2.18 34.51
CA VAL A 36 -36.99 -0.97 34.28
C VAL A 36 -38.07 -1.16 33.19
N VAL A 37 -38.02 -2.24 32.40
CA VAL A 37 -39.00 -2.51 31.33
C VAL A 37 -40.15 -3.43 31.79
N SER A 38 -40.15 -3.89 33.05
CA SER A 38 -41.14 -4.88 33.55
C SER A 38 -42.13 -4.38 34.62
N SER A 39 -42.28 -3.06 34.81
CA SER A 39 -43.14 -2.51 35.87
C SER A 39 -44.23 -1.55 35.37
N HIS A 40 -45.02 -1.97 34.37
CA HIS A 40 -46.40 -1.47 34.19
C HIS A 40 -47.26 -2.51 33.48
N GLU A 41 -47.88 -3.41 34.25
CA GLU A 41 -49.25 -3.93 34.03
C GLU A 41 -49.65 -4.82 35.22
N ASN A 42 -50.69 -4.38 35.95
CA ASN A 42 -51.29 -5.07 37.10
C ASN A 42 -52.77 -5.33 36.78
N ALA A 43 -53.20 -6.61 36.73
CA ALA A 43 -54.55 -7.13 37.08
C ALA A 43 -54.66 -8.63 36.67
N PRO A 44 -55.50 -9.45 37.34
CA PRO A 44 -55.00 -10.65 38.01
C PRO A 44 -55.37 -12.00 37.37
N ASN A 45 -54.60 -13.01 37.74
CA ASN A 45 -54.79 -14.45 37.50
C ASN A 45 -56.12 -15.01 38.02
N GLN A 46 -56.71 -15.96 37.27
CA GLN A 46 -57.36 -17.14 37.85
C GLN A 46 -57.19 -18.40 36.97
N ASN A 47 -56.84 -19.50 37.67
CA ASN A 47 -57.13 -20.92 37.45
C ASN A 47 -56.28 -21.71 36.43
N GLN A 48 -55.45 -22.65 36.91
CA GLN A 48 -55.71 -24.12 37.06
C GLN A 48 -55.75 -24.79 35.66
N GLU A 49 -55.00 -25.84 35.31
CA GLU A 49 -54.67 -27.06 36.05
C GLU A 49 -53.66 -27.93 35.25
N THR A 50 -52.83 -28.68 35.98
CA THR A 50 -52.29 -30.04 35.71
C THR A 50 -51.83 -30.49 34.30
N GLY A 51 -50.53 -30.72 34.17
CA GLY A 51 -49.93 -32.07 34.09
C GLY A 51 -50.01 -32.91 32.78
N PRO A 52 -49.04 -33.80 32.52
CA PRO A 52 -48.65 -34.28 31.18
C PRO A 52 -48.93 -35.82 31.06
N PRO A 53 -48.21 -36.70 30.30
CA PRO A 53 -47.38 -36.61 29.08
C PRO A 53 -47.68 -37.72 28.02
N ALA A 54 -46.88 -37.74 26.95
CA ALA A 54 -46.16 -38.92 26.40
C ALA A 54 -46.58 -39.61 25.05
N LYS A 55 -45.52 -39.83 24.26
CA LYS A 55 -45.13 -41.02 23.45
C LYS A 55 -45.60 -41.20 22.00
N LYS A 56 -44.60 -41.00 21.12
CA LYS A 56 -43.94 -41.97 20.18
C LYS A 56 -44.73 -42.66 19.04
N VAL A 57 -43.94 -42.86 17.97
CA VAL A 57 -43.90 -43.90 16.91
C VAL A 57 -44.51 -43.54 15.53
N ARG A 58 -43.66 -43.71 14.49
CA ARG A 58 -43.96 -43.86 13.04
C ARG A 58 -44.64 -45.24 12.76
N PRO A 59 -44.71 -45.86 11.55
CA PRO A 59 -44.57 -45.41 10.15
C PRO A 59 -45.67 -45.97 9.18
N SER A 60 -45.53 -45.63 7.89
CA SER A 60 -45.72 -46.50 6.69
C SER A 60 -46.94 -46.30 5.74
N LEU A 61 -46.59 -45.96 4.49
CA LEU A 61 -46.85 -46.60 3.17
C LEU A 61 -48.26 -46.76 2.55
N ASP A 62 -48.33 -46.23 1.31
CA ASP A 62 -48.87 -46.79 0.06
C ASP A 62 -50.38 -46.82 -0.28
N ARG A 63 -50.71 -46.13 -1.40
CA ARG A 63 -51.17 -46.67 -2.73
C ARG A 63 -52.51 -46.21 -3.34
N THR A 64 -52.41 -46.00 -4.68
CA THR A 64 -53.40 -46.11 -5.80
C THR A 64 -54.35 -44.94 -6.08
N ALA A 65 -54.78 -44.57 -7.32
CA ALA A 65 -54.40 -44.82 -8.73
C ALA A 65 -55.33 -44.00 -9.69
N LYS A 66 -54.96 -43.88 -10.98
CA LYS A 66 -55.78 -43.55 -12.22
C LYS A 66 -56.18 -42.06 -12.45
N ASP A 67 -56.21 -41.46 -13.66
CA ASP A 67 -56.64 -41.85 -15.02
C ASP A 67 -55.99 -41.01 -16.16
N VAL A 68 -56.20 -41.44 -17.43
CA VAL A 68 -55.83 -40.84 -18.75
C VAL A 68 -57.12 -40.57 -19.57
N PRO A 69 -57.21 -39.54 -20.46
CA PRO A 69 -57.23 -39.71 -21.94
C PRO A 69 -56.51 -38.56 -22.72
N THR A 70 -55.58 -38.80 -23.66
CA THR A 70 -55.65 -38.99 -25.14
C THR A 70 -56.28 -37.90 -26.04
N SER A 71 -55.46 -37.36 -26.98
CA SER A 71 -55.68 -37.11 -28.44
C SER A 71 -54.89 -35.86 -28.92
N ASN A 72 -54.50 -35.61 -30.18
CA ASN A 72 -53.90 -36.37 -31.29
C ASN A 72 -53.60 -35.35 -32.44
N ILE A 73 -52.49 -35.52 -33.21
CA ILE A 73 -52.36 -35.25 -34.68
C ILE A 73 -52.30 -33.75 -35.12
N GLU A 74 -51.40 -33.19 -35.95
CA GLU A 74 -50.75 -33.54 -37.25
C GLU A 74 -49.26 -33.07 -37.28
N ARG A 75 -48.26 -33.82 -37.77
CA ARG A 75 -47.88 -34.23 -39.15
C ARG A 75 -47.50 -33.10 -40.12
N ALA A 76 -46.20 -32.98 -40.44
CA ALA A 76 -45.58 -33.38 -41.72
C ALA A 76 -44.10 -32.90 -41.75
N ASN A 77 -43.02 -33.66 -41.95
CA ASN A 77 -42.65 -34.88 -42.68
C ASN A 77 -41.81 -34.57 -43.94
N ARG A 78 -40.56 -35.06 -43.95
CA ARG A 78 -39.78 -35.74 -45.03
C ARG A 78 -38.31 -35.30 -45.02
N ASN A 79 -37.35 -36.14 -44.60
CA ASN A 79 -36.82 -37.41 -45.16
C ASN A 79 -36.05 -37.27 -46.48
N ARG A 80 -34.75 -37.62 -46.44
CA ARG A 80 -34.09 -38.74 -47.16
C ARG A 80 -32.61 -38.80 -46.72
N LEU A 81 -32.12 -39.90 -46.10
CA LEU A 81 -31.70 -41.21 -46.68
C LEU A 81 -30.52 -41.01 -47.67
N ALA A 82 -29.37 -41.70 -47.62
CA ALA A 82 -29.00 -42.97 -47.00
C ALA A 82 -27.45 -43.14 -46.94
N ALA A 83 -26.99 -44.06 -46.08
CA ALA A 83 -25.66 -44.71 -46.08
C ALA A 83 -25.52 -45.72 -47.26
N PRO A 84 -24.39 -46.44 -47.54
CA PRO A 84 -23.68 -47.39 -46.62
C PRO A 84 -22.12 -47.33 -46.69
N VAL A 85 -21.34 -47.56 -45.61
CA VAL A 85 -20.80 -48.82 -45.00
C VAL A 85 -19.57 -49.47 -45.67
N LYS A 86 -18.60 -49.79 -44.79
CA LYS A 86 -17.46 -50.76 -44.78
C LYS A 86 -16.08 -50.27 -45.27
N ALA A 87 -14.94 -50.64 -44.67
CA ALA A 87 -14.49 -51.16 -43.35
C ALA A 87 -12.99 -51.52 -43.50
N THR A 88 -12.17 -51.34 -42.45
CA THR A 88 -10.95 -52.09 -42.01
C THR A 88 -10.15 -51.19 -41.06
N SER A 89 -10.20 -51.34 -39.72
CA SER A 89 -9.51 -52.30 -38.84
C SER A 89 -7.99 -52.10 -38.71
N ALA A 90 -7.54 -51.61 -37.56
CA ALA A 90 -6.34 -52.06 -36.83
C ALA A 90 -6.33 -51.48 -35.40
N ASP A 91 -6.24 -52.37 -34.42
CA ASP A 91 -6.45 -52.20 -32.97
C ASP A 91 -5.18 -51.88 -32.16
N LEU A 92 -5.43 -51.70 -30.83
CA LEU A 92 -4.57 -51.91 -29.62
C LEU A 92 -3.87 -50.65 -29.08
N ALA A 93 -4.16 -50.07 -27.91
CA ALA A 93 -4.41 -50.52 -26.51
C ALA A 93 -3.13 -50.76 -25.67
N PHE A 94 -3.14 -50.20 -24.45
CA PHE A 94 -2.25 -50.42 -23.28
C PHE A 94 -0.82 -49.80 -23.39
N GLU A 95 -0.19 -49.18 -22.38
CA GLU A 95 -0.06 -49.52 -20.95
C GLU A 95 0.08 -48.27 -20.03
N LEU A 96 -0.66 -48.33 -18.92
CA LEU A 96 -0.26 -47.78 -17.61
C LEU A 96 0.53 -48.88 -16.89
N SER A 97 1.66 -48.56 -16.28
CA SER A 97 2.30 -49.44 -15.29
C SER A 97 2.78 -48.64 -14.07
N ASN A 98 2.39 -49.19 -12.92
CA ASN A 98 2.68 -48.76 -11.55
C ASN A 98 4.10 -49.15 -11.10
N ILE A 99 4.46 -48.64 -9.91
CA ILE A 99 5.29 -49.21 -8.81
C ILE A 99 6.14 -48.02 -8.25
N ASP A 100 6.09 -47.63 -6.97
CA ASP A 100 5.86 -48.41 -5.77
C ASP A 100 5.18 -47.62 -4.64
N ALA A 101 4.31 -48.31 -3.91
CA ALA A 101 3.78 -47.93 -2.61
C ALA A 101 4.46 -48.83 -1.58
N ALA A 102 5.48 -48.32 -0.90
CA ALA A 102 6.09 -48.96 0.27
C ALA A 102 6.81 -47.92 1.14
N GLU A 103 6.06 -47.08 1.87
CA GLU A 103 6.45 -46.57 3.19
C GLU A 103 5.30 -45.77 3.83
N ALA A 104 4.22 -46.48 4.14
CA ALA A 104 3.27 -46.05 5.15
C ALA A 104 3.12 -47.22 6.13
N LEU A 105 3.89 -47.19 7.21
CA LEU A 105 3.63 -47.85 8.50
C LEU A 105 4.81 -47.60 9.44
N LYS A 106 4.74 -46.51 10.21
CA LYS A 106 5.12 -46.47 11.63
C LYS A 106 4.84 -45.09 12.22
N SER A 107 3.90 -45.09 13.17
CA SER A 107 3.73 -44.21 14.34
C SER A 107 2.51 -43.29 14.31
N GLU A 108 1.33 -43.89 14.50
CA GLU A 108 0.36 -43.31 15.43
C GLU A 108 0.87 -43.49 16.86
N ALA A 109 0.94 -42.40 17.64
CA ALA A 109 0.41 -42.32 19.01
C ALA A 109 0.85 -41.00 19.67
N SER A 110 -0.12 -40.11 19.87
CA SER A 110 -0.45 -39.42 21.14
C SER A 110 -0.94 -38.00 20.84
N GLY A 111 -2.21 -37.78 21.18
CA GLY A 111 -2.82 -36.47 21.14
C GLY A 111 -2.33 -35.62 22.29
N VAL A 112 -2.19 -34.33 22.01
CA VAL A 112 -2.35 -33.26 22.99
C VAL A 112 -3.09 -32.13 22.26
N GLU A 113 -4.26 -31.79 22.78
CA GLU A 113 -4.96 -30.55 22.48
C GLU A 113 -4.05 -29.37 22.87
N GLU A 114 -3.63 -28.55 21.91
CA GLU A 114 -3.10 -27.22 22.23
C GLU A 114 -4.17 -26.17 21.96
N ILE A 115 -4.77 -25.77 23.08
CA ILE A 115 -5.57 -24.58 23.30
C ILE A 115 -4.73 -23.37 22.87
N ILE A 116 -5.16 -22.67 21.82
CA ILE A 116 -4.63 -21.36 21.47
C ILE A 116 -5.07 -20.40 22.57
N SER A 117 -4.17 -20.14 23.50
CA SER A 117 -4.35 -19.11 24.52
C SER A 117 -3.67 -17.83 24.05
N ASP A 118 -4.48 -16.77 23.94
CA ASP A 118 -4.02 -15.40 23.75
C ASP A 118 -3.01 -15.06 24.86
N GLN A 119 -1.78 -14.75 24.47
CA GLN A 119 -0.82 -14.08 25.32
C GLN A 119 -0.41 -12.76 24.69
N ASN A 120 -0.48 -11.74 25.55
CA ASN A 120 -0.21 -10.34 25.33
C ASN A 120 1.07 -10.09 24.51
N ASP A 121 0.93 -9.29 23.46
CA ASP A 121 2.03 -8.64 22.76
C ASP A 121 2.65 -7.57 23.67
N GLU A 122 3.65 -7.94 24.46
CA GLU A 122 4.65 -7.00 24.95
C GLU A 122 5.78 -6.91 23.91
N GLU A 123 5.97 -5.71 23.36
CA GLU A 123 7.05 -5.38 22.43
C GLU A 123 8.42 -5.52 23.12
N GLU A 124 9.08 -6.66 22.95
CA GLU A 124 10.52 -6.77 23.16
C GLU A 124 11.28 -6.51 21.84
N SER A 125 12.26 -5.62 21.95
CA SER A 125 13.18 -5.17 20.90
C SER A 125 13.84 -6.32 20.15
N ALA A 126 13.53 -6.45 18.86
CA ALA A 126 14.14 -7.41 17.94
C ALA A 126 15.56 -7.01 17.52
N ASP A 127 16.52 -7.13 18.43
CA ASP A 127 17.96 -7.17 18.13
C ASP A 127 18.51 -8.52 18.62
N ASN A 128 18.31 -9.57 17.80
CA ASN A 128 19.16 -10.78 17.66
C ASN A 128 18.35 -11.93 17.04
N ALA A 129 17.97 -11.78 15.76
CA ALA A 129 17.69 -12.95 14.93
C ALA A 129 18.98 -13.34 14.21
N THR A 130 19.68 -14.34 14.73
CA THR A 130 20.74 -15.05 14.01
C THR A 130 20.17 -15.54 12.68
N PRO A 131 20.86 -15.36 11.53
CA PRO A 131 20.33 -15.83 10.26
C PRO A 131 20.17 -17.35 10.32
N SER A 132 18.93 -17.82 10.33
CA SER A 132 18.62 -19.22 10.10
C SER A 132 19.27 -19.62 8.77
N GLN A 133 20.11 -20.65 8.81
CA GLN A 133 20.83 -21.18 7.65
C GLN A 133 19.87 -21.33 6.45
N MET A 134 20.16 -20.58 5.38
CA MET A 134 19.48 -20.71 4.10
C MET A 134 19.65 -22.16 3.60
N PRO A 135 18.58 -22.86 3.19
CA PRO A 135 18.72 -24.15 2.53
C PRO A 135 19.62 -24.01 1.31
N THR A 136 20.70 -24.79 1.27
CA THR A 136 21.83 -24.70 0.33
C THR A 136 21.55 -25.28 -1.07
N THR A 137 20.30 -25.39 -1.49
CA THR A 137 19.95 -25.76 -2.87
C THR A 137 18.98 -24.74 -3.44
N ALA A 138 19.54 -23.75 -4.15
CA ALA A 138 18.74 -22.82 -4.94
C ALA A 138 18.04 -23.60 -6.06
N GLU A 139 16.74 -23.85 -5.92
CA GLU A 139 15.93 -24.46 -6.97
C GLU A 139 16.01 -23.59 -8.24
N ASN A 140 16.40 -24.21 -9.36
CA ASN A 140 16.50 -23.51 -10.63
C ASN A 140 15.14 -23.46 -11.33
N PHE A 141 14.47 -22.31 -11.25
CA PHE A 141 13.16 -22.11 -11.84
C PHE A 141 13.27 -21.75 -13.32
N THR A 142 12.39 -22.34 -14.15
CA THR A 142 12.20 -21.87 -15.53
C THR A 142 11.42 -20.56 -15.51
N LEU A 143 12.02 -19.49 -16.05
CA LEU A 143 11.43 -18.16 -16.12
C LEU A 143 10.79 -17.93 -17.50
N SER A 144 11.58 -18.04 -18.57
CA SER A 144 11.10 -17.88 -19.94
C SER A 144 10.97 -19.24 -20.62
N ARG A 145 9.80 -19.50 -21.21
CA ARG A 145 9.54 -20.71 -21.99
C ARG A 145 9.97 -20.48 -23.43
N ASN A 146 10.90 -21.33 -23.88
CA ASN A 146 11.58 -21.31 -25.17
C ASN A 146 12.60 -20.16 -25.29
N ARG A 147 13.85 -20.52 -25.61
CA ARG A 147 14.91 -19.54 -25.84
C ARG A 147 14.66 -18.80 -27.16
N LEU A 148 14.91 -17.49 -27.14
CA LEU A 148 14.83 -16.68 -28.36
C LEU A 148 15.95 -17.07 -29.31
N ARG A 149 15.61 -17.35 -30.57
CA ARG A 149 16.59 -17.66 -31.61
C ARG A 149 16.93 -16.39 -32.39
N LYS A 150 18.03 -16.40 -33.15
CA LYS A 150 18.41 -15.28 -34.03
C LYS A 150 17.29 -14.91 -35.02
N SER A 151 16.51 -15.89 -35.50
CA SER A 151 15.35 -15.67 -36.37
C SER A 151 14.18 -14.94 -35.70
N ASP A 152 14.12 -14.99 -34.37
CA ASP A 152 13.04 -14.42 -33.57
C ASP A 152 13.37 -12.96 -33.19
N ILE A 153 14.60 -12.48 -33.44
CA ILE A 153 15.02 -11.08 -33.21
C ILE A 153 14.87 -10.31 -34.52
N VAL A 154 14.07 -9.24 -34.51
CA VAL A 154 13.87 -8.36 -35.67
C VAL A 154 15.03 -7.38 -35.79
N TYR A 155 15.40 -6.74 -34.69
CA TYR A 155 16.61 -5.93 -34.53
C TYR A 155 16.96 -5.77 -33.06
N SER A 156 18.19 -5.33 -32.82
CA SER A 156 18.75 -5.17 -31.47
C SER A 156 19.91 -4.18 -31.50
N ASP A 157 19.83 -3.14 -30.67
CA ASP A 157 20.89 -2.15 -30.44
C ASP A 157 21.03 -1.80 -28.94
N GLU A 158 21.81 -0.76 -28.60
CA GLU A 158 22.06 -0.34 -27.21
C GLU A 158 20.80 0.10 -26.45
N HIS A 159 19.78 0.54 -27.16
CA HIS A 159 18.58 1.14 -26.60
C HIS A 159 17.35 0.27 -26.80
N MET A 160 17.31 -0.57 -27.82
CA MET A 160 16.10 -1.27 -28.23
C MET A 160 16.37 -2.74 -28.53
N LEU A 161 15.36 -3.56 -28.27
CA LEU A 161 15.29 -4.97 -28.64
C LEU A 161 13.89 -5.26 -29.18
N CYS A 162 13.79 -5.64 -30.44
CA CYS A 162 12.53 -6.06 -31.04
C CYS A 162 12.53 -7.55 -31.32
N VAL A 163 11.51 -8.25 -30.81
CA VAL A 163 11.41 -9.71 -30.85
C VAL A 163 10.02 -10.17 -31.32
N ARG A 164 10.01 -11.31 -32.02
CA ARG A 164 8.81 -12.06 -32.38
C ARG A 164 8.59 -13.17 -31.36
N LEU A 165 7.62 -12.95 -30.48
CA LEU A 165 7.22 -13.90 -29.46
C LEU A 165 6.12 -14.82 -29.99
N LYS A 166 6.44 -16.10 -30.18
CA LYS A 166 5.49 -17.10 -30.68
C LYS A 166 4.41 -17.41 -29.66
N GLU A 167 3.24 -17.83 -30.13
CA GLU A 167 2.17 -18.32 -29.24
C GLU A 167 2.67 -19.42 -28.30
N LYS A 168 2.13 -19.45 -27.07
CA LYS A 168 2.50 -20.38 -25.98
C LYS A 168 3.93 -20.20 -25.42
N THR A 169 4.72 -19.25 -25.92
CA THR A 169 6.02 -18.88 -25.35
C THR A 169 5.89 -17.77 -24.32
N THR A 170 6.86 -17.68 -23.42
CA THR A 170 6.90 -16.63 -22.40
C THR A 170 8.28 -16.01 -22.35
N LEU A 171 8.32 -14.70 -22.09
CA LEU A 171 9.54 -13.93 -21.92
C LEU A 171 9.50 -13.22 -20.56
N VAL A 172 10.59 -13.34 -19.81
CA VAL A 172 10.79 -12.74 -18.49
C VAL A 172 12.06 -11.92 -18.54
N LEU A 173 11.96 -10.70 -18.01
CA LEU A 173 13.07 -9.76 -17.92
C LEU A 173 13.21 -9.24 -16.49
N VAL A 174 14.43 -8.89 -16.11
CA VAL A 174 14.75 -8.15 -14.88
C VAL A 174 15.28 -6.77 -15.24
N GLY A 175 14.86 -5.74 -14.52
CA GLY A 175 15.24 -4.35 -14.78
C GLY A 175 14.05 -3.43 -15.08
N ILE A 176 14.32 -2.33 -15.77
CA ILE A 176 13.32 -1.32 -16.11
C ILE A 176 13.32 -1.14 -17.63
N TYR A 177 12.15 -1.23 -18.27
CA TYR A 177 12.01 -1.11 -19.72
C TYR A 177 10.65 -0.56 -20.11
N ASP A 178 10.58 0.08 -21.27
CA ASP A 178 9.31 0.37 -21.94
C ASP A 178 8.98 -0.75 -22.91
N ILE A 179 7.73 -1.21 -22.91
CA ILE A 179 7.22 -2.20 -23.85
C ILE A 179 6.26 -1.55 -24.84
N TRP A 180 6.47 -1.84 -26.12
CA TRP A 180 5.61 -1.43 -27.22
C TRP A 180 5.17 -2.66 -28.02
N VAL A 181 3.85 -2.85 -28.17
CA VAL A 181 3.28 -3.92 -28.99
C VAL A 181 3.06 -3.41 -30.41
N LYS A 182 3.78 -3.99 -31.37
CA LYS A 182 3.69 -3.62 -32.80
C LYS A 182 2.67 -4.46 -33.54
N ARG A 183 2.64 -5.77 -33.26
CA ARG A 183 1.76 -6.75 -33.92
C ARG A 183 1.35 -7.84 -32.93
N GLY A 184 0.16 -8.40 -33.11
CA GLY A 184 -0.39 -9.42 -32.21
C GLY A 184 -0.80 -8.87 -30.85
N VAL A 185 -1.09 -9.74 -29.89
CA VAL A 185 -1.56 -9.40 -28.54
C VAL A 185 -0.71 -10.13 -27.53
N ILE A 186 -0.24 -9.42 -26.52
CA ILE A 186 0.47 -10.01 -25.38
C ILE A 186 -0.32 -9.88 -24.09
N SER A 187 -0.06 -10.76 -23.15
CA SER A 187 -0.51 -10.63 -21.76
C SER A 187 0.68 -10.27 -20.87
N LEU A 188 0.48 -9.30 -19.99
CA LEU A 188 1.45 -8.82 -19.02
C LEU A 188 0.72 -8.37 -17.75
N MET A 189 1.01 -8.97 -16.60
CA MET A 189 0.42 -8.60 -15.30
C MET A 189 -1.11 -8.37 -15.31
N GLY A 190 -1.85 -9.26 -15.96
CA GLY A 190 -3.32 -9.20 -16.08
C GLY A 190 -3.82 -8.41 -17.27
N ALA A 191 -3.03 -7.46 -17.79
CA ALA A 191 -3.35 -6.71 -18.98
C ALA A 191 -3.29 -7.58 -20.25
N LYS A 192 -4.07 -7.19 -21.25
CA LYS A 192 -3.98 -7.66 -22.64
C LYS A 192 -3.58 -6.48 -23.51
N LEU A 193 -2.30 -6.40 -23.87
CA LEU A 193 -1.79 -5.28 -24.65
C LEU A 193 -1.95 -5.59 -26.14
N HIS A 194 -2.73 -4.75 -26.80
CA HIS A 194 -2.98 -4.77 -28.23
C HIS A 194 -2.02 -3.84 -28.99
N PRO A 195 -1.87 -3.99 -30.32
CA PRO A 195 -1.05 -3.08 -31.11
C PRO A 195 -1.58 -1.65 -31.03
N SER A 196 -0.72 -0.72 -30.66
CA SER A 196 -1.05 0.71 -30.56
C SER A 196 0.23 1.54 -30.63
N THR A 197 0.14 2.86 -30.69
CA THR A 197 1.32 3.75 -30.57
C THR A 197 1.79 3.94 -29.12
N LYS A 198 1.07 3.37 -28.15
CA LYS A 198 1.31 3.57 -26.72
C LYS A 198 2.43 2.64 -26.22
N THR A 199 3.31 3.22 -25.41
CA THR A 199 4.35 2.50 -24.67
C THR A 199 3.95 2.37 -23.20
N TYR A 200 4.38 1.29 -22.56
CA TYR A 200 4.12 1.03 -21.15
C TYR A 200 5.42 0.77 -20.40
N ARG A 201 5.64 1.52 -19.32
CA ARG A 201 6.79 1.33 -18.43
C ARG A 201 6.59 0.10 -17.55
N VAL A 202 7.58 -0.77 -17.52
CA VAL A 202 7.63 -1.97 -16.67
C VAL A 202 8.81 -1.88 -15.71
N TYR A 203 8.52 -2.00 -14.41
CA TYR A 203 9.50 -2.14 -13.35
C TYR A 203 9.50 -3.59 -12.86
N ALA A 204 10.57 -4.33 -13.19
CA ALA A 204 10.75 -5.74 -12.85
C ALA A 204 11.94 -5.95 -11.90
N PRO A 205 11.86 -5.50 -10.63
CA PRO A 205 12.90 -5.77 -9.63
C PRO A 205 12.80 -7.18 -9.07
N SER A 206 13.90 -7.71 -8.56
CA SER A 206 13.96 -9.00 -7.86
C SER A 206 13.32 -8.99 -6.46
N THR A 207 12.72 -7.87 -6.03
CA THR A 207 12.00 -7.77 -4.76
C THR A 207 10.64 -8.46 -4.81
N HIS A 208 10.08 -8.60 -6.00
CA HIS A 208 8.79 -9.23 -6.27
C HIS A 208 8.97 -10.30 -7.36
N SER A 209 7.97 -11.15 -7.57
CA SER A 209 7.97 -12.07 -8.70
C SER A 209 8.01 -11.30 -10.02
N LEU A 210 8.84 -11.77 -10.95
CA LEU A 210 9.10 -11.05 -12.20
C LEU A 210 7.89 -11.11 -13.15
N PRO A 211 7.51 -9.99 -13.79
CA PRO A 211 6.45 -9.97 -14.79
C PRO A 211 6.72 -10.95 -15.93
N VAL A 212 5.69 -11.70 -16.32
CA VAL A 212 5.76 -12.66 -17.43
C VAL A 212 5.05 -12.08 -18.64
N ILE A 213 5.77 -11.88 -19.74
CA ILE A 213 5.21 -11.50 -21.03
C ILE A 213 4.83 -12.78 -21.78
N LYS A 214 3.56 -12.90 -22.17
CA LYS A 214 3.05 -14.07 -22.90
C LYS A 214 2.38 -13.65 -24.20
N CYS A 215 2.70 -14.29 -25.31
CA CYS A 215 1.94 -14.12 -26.55
C CYS A 215 0.56 -14.79 -26.43
N VAL A 216 -0.50 -14.00 -26.60
CA VAL A 216 -1.90 -14.43 -26.52
C VAL A 216 -2.41 -14.82 -27.91
N SER A 217 -2.18 -13.96 -28.89
CA SER A 217 -2.53 -14.19 -30.30
C SER A 217 -1.62 -13.37 -31.20
N GLY A 218 -1.45 -13.80 -32.45
CA GLY A 218 -0.53 -13.13 -33.36
C GLY A 218 -0.83 -13.38 -34.83
N VAL A 219 -0.46 -12.42 -35.70
CA VAL A 219 -0.47 -12.67 -37.14
C VAL A 219 0.63 -13.70 -37.42
N GLU A 220 0.32 -14.79 -38.13
CA GLU A 220 1.24 -15.92 -38.34
C GLU A 220 1.69 -16.61 -37.03
N GLY A 221 0.91 -16.48 -35.95
CA GLY A 221 1.17 -17.16 -34.67
C GLY A 221 2.26 -16.51 -33.82
N PHE A 222 2.57 -15.23 -34.04
CA PHE A 222 3.50 -14.46 -33.20
C PHE A 222 3.03 -13.03 -32.91
N ALA A 223 3.42 -12.53 -31.73
CA ALA A 223 3.35 -11.12 -31.39
C ALA A 223 4.73 -10.49 -31.61
N GLU A 224 4.76 -9.29 -32.20
CA GLU A 224 5.99 -8.51 -32.36
C GLU A 224 6.00 -7.40 -31.31
N ILE A 225 7.01 -7.42 -30.44
CA ILE A 225 7.15 -6.46 -29.34
C ILE A 225 8.53 -5.81 -29.39
N GLU A 226 8.58 -4.52 -29.08
CA GLU A 226 9.80 -3.77 -28.87
C GLU A 226 9.96 -3.43 -27.39
N LEU A 227 11.16 -3.67 -26.88
CA LEU A 227 11.58 -3.39 -25.52
C LEU A 227 12.64 -2.29 -25.58
N GLN A 228 12.38 -1.16 -24.94
CA GLN A 228 13.26 0.00 -24.94
C GLN A 228 13.90 0.19 -23.56
N SER A 229 15.21 0.47 -23.57
CA SER A 229 15.96 0.89 -22.40
C SER A 229 15.46 2.25 -21.94
N CYS A 230 15.31 2.44 -20.65
CA CYS A 230 14.82 3.69 -20.08
C CYS A 230 15.54 4.03 -18.77
N SER A 231 15.62 5.32 -18.46
CA SER A 231 16.14 5.84 -17.19
C SER A 231 15.00 6.50 -16.41
N SER A 232 14.77 6.01 -15.19
CA SER A 232 13.92 6.69 -14.20
C SER A 232 14.74 7.21 -13.02
N ASN A 233 16.04 6.90 -12.96
CA ASN A 233 16.94 7.11 -11.82
C ASN A 233 16.51 6.40 -10.51
N LEU A 234 15.42 5.63 -10.53
CA LEU A 234 15.05 4.76 -9.41
C LEU A 234 16.15 3.73 -9.07
N GLN A 235 16.95 3.35 -10.07
CA GLN A 235 18.10 2.47 -9.87
C GLN A 235 19.22 3.13 -9.05
N GLY A 236 19.34 4.45 -9.10
CA GLY A 236 20.33 5.22 -8.35
C GLY A 236 20.04 5.31 -6.86
N LEU A 237 18.82 4.99 -6.40
CA LEU A 237 18.54 4.92 -4.95
C LEU A 237 19.38 3.86 -4.22
N LYS A 238 20.03 2.93 -4.94
CA LYS A 238 21.05 2.03 -4.38
C LYS A 238 22.22 2.78 -3.73
N GLU A 239 22.51 3.99 -4.21
CA GLU A 239 23.55 4.85 -3.66
C GLU A 239 23.17 5.40 -2.28
N LEU A 240 21.87 5.52 -2.01
CA LEU A 240 21.33 6.09 -0.77
C LEU A 240 20.93 5.03 0.25
N SER A 241 20.63 3.81 -0.20
CA SER A 241 20.11 2.76 0.68
C SER A 241 20.44 1.35 0.17
N PRO A 242 20.95 0.46 1.06
CA PRO A 242 21.26 -0.92 0.70
C PRO A 242 20.01 -1.73 0.33
N HIS A 243 18.80 -1.25 0.67
CA HIS A 243 17.56 -1.93 0.29
C HIS A 243 17.34 -1.95 -1.23
N TYR A 244 17.87 -0.94 -1.94
CA TYR A 244 17.85 -0.85 -3.40
C TYR A 244 19.04 -1.54 -4.08
N SER A 245 20.00 -2.02 -3.30
CA SER A 245 21.14 -2.76 -3.84
C SER A 245 20.74 -4.15 -4.30
N ARG A 246 21.33 -4.61 -5.41
CA ARG A 246 21.15 -5.96 -5.97
C ARG A 246 19.69 -6.31 -6.35
N ILE A 247 18.83 -5.31 -6.61
CA ILE A 247 17.42 -5.57 -7.01
C ILE A 247 17.16 -5.46 -8.52
N TRP A 248 18.06 -4.81 -9.26
CA TRP A 248 17.97 -4.60 -10.71
C TRP A 248 18.90 -5.55 -11.47
N ASN A 249 19.08 -5.35 -12.78
CA ASN A 249 20.13 -6.02 -13.55
C ASN A 249 21.52 -5.44 -13.18
N SER A 250 22.55 -6.28 -13.11
CA SER A 250 23.90 -5.90 -12.67
C SER A 250 24.95 -6.05 -13.78
N SER A 251 25.03 -7.22 -14.39
CA SER A 251 25.94 -7.57 -15.48
C SER A 251 25.18 -8.34 -16.55
N LYS A 252 25.85 -8.68 -17.66
CA LYS A 252 25.25 -9.48 -18.72
C LYS A 252 24.76 -10.80 -18.16
N THR A 253 23.52 -11.13 -18.45
CA THR A 253 22.99 -12.46 -18.16
C THR A 253 23.49 -13.47 -19.20
N VAL A 254 23.41 -14.76 -18.84
CA VAL A 254 23.56 -15.85 -19.83
C VAL A 254 22.54 -15.68 -20.95
N GLY A 255 21.33 -15.21 -20.63
CA GLY A 255 20.29 -14.89 -21.59
C GLY A 255 20.71 -13.85 -22.61
N ASP A 256 21.29 -12.73 -22.17
CA ASP A 256 21.80 -11.67 -23.05
C ASP A 256 22.93 -12.21 -23.94
N SER A 257 23.85 -12.99 -23.37
CA SER A 257 25.01 -13.54 -24.10
C SER A 257 24.61 -14.59 -25.14
N ALA A 258 23.58 -15.39 -24.85
CA ALA A 258 23.04 -16.40 -25.77
C ALA A 258 22.18 -15.77 -26.88
N THR A 259 21.54 -14.63 -26.61
CA THR A 259 20.55 -14.02 -27.50
C THR A 259 21.15 -12.92 -28.38
N LEU A 260 22.20 -12.23 -27.92
CA LEU A 260 22.71 -11.01 -28.54
C LEU A 260 24.19 -11.17 -28.95
N ASN A 261 24.49 -11.01 -30.25
CA ASN A 261 25.87 -11.09 -30.76
C ASN A 261 26.74 -9.88 -30.37
N LYS A 262 26.14 -8.79 -29.85
CA LYS A 262 26.80 -7.55 -29.45
C LYS A 262 26.48 -7.22 -27.98
N SER A 263 27.50 -6.72 -27.29
CA SER A 263 27.49 -6.43 -25.85
C SER A 263 26.84 -5.07 -25.54
N PHE A 264 25.52 -5.03 -25.42
CA PHE A 264 24.82 -3.82 -25.04
C PHE A 264 24.43 -3.83 -23.55
N LYS A 265 24.74 -2.74 -22.83
CA LYS A 265 24.28 -2.53 -21.44
C LYS A 265 22.93 -1.83 -21.46
N ARG A 266 21.85 -2.61 -21.54
CA ARG A 266 20.48 -2.10 -21.42
C ARG A 266 20.08 -1.92 -19.95
N SER A 267 19.02 -1.16 -19.70
CA SER A 267 18.42 -1.02 -18.36
C SER A 267 17.64 -2.28 -17.91
N PHE A 268 17.70 -3.35 -18.71
CA PHE A 268 17.05 -4.63 -18.47
C PHE A 268 17.89 -5.78 -19.05
N SER A 269 17.62 -6.99 -18.58
CA SER A 269 18.26 -8.23 -19.05
C SER A 269 17.24 -9.37 -19.18
N ILE A 270 17.48 -10.26 -20.13
CA ILE A 270 16.61 -11.43 -20.38
C ILE A 270 17.02 -12.60 -19.48
N LEU A 271 16.03 -13.28 -18.90
CA LEU A 271 16.27 -14.46 -18.07
C LEU A 271 15.50 -15.67 -18.58
N TYR A 272 16.18 -16.79 -18.84
CA TYR A 272 15.54 -18.06 -19.19
C TYR A 272 15.31 -18.92 -17.96
N THR A 273 16.28 -18.99 -17.06
CA THR A 273 16.20 -19.70 -15.78
C THR A 273 16.68 -18.82 -14.63
N SER A 274 16.33 -19.14 -13.38
CA SER A 274 16.79 -18.36 -12.22
C SER A 274 18.31 -18.41 -12.06
N SER A 275 18.96 -19.49 -12.51
CA SER A 275 20.42 -19.61 -12.58
C SER A 275 21.10 -18.67 -13.59
N ASP A 276 20.36 -18.05 -14.52
CA ASP A 276 20.92 -17.09 -15.46
C ASP A 276 21.25 -15.75 -14.78
N ASP A 277 20.77 -15.54 -13.56
CA ASP A 277 20.98 -14.33 -12.78
C ASP A 277 22.40 -14.26 -12.22
N PRO A 278 23.22 -13.27 -12.61
CA PRO A 278 24.59 -13.13 -12.11
C PRO A 278 24.70 -12.91 -10.61
N LEU A 279 23.60 -12.51 -9.95
CA LEU A 279 23.54 -12.26 -8.52
C LEU A 279 23.03 -13.46 -7.72
N ASN A 280 22.72 -14.59 -8.35
CA ASN A 280 22.20 -15.82 -7.76
C ASN A 280 21.00 -15.59 -6.84
N ARG A 281 20.08 -14.71 -7.24
CA ARG A 281 18.89 -14.36 -6.45
C ARG A 281 17.81 -15.44 -6.63
N PRO A 282 16.90 -15.63 -5.64
CA PRO A 282 15.77 -16.55 -5.77
C PRO A 282 14.66 -15.96 -6.65
N LEU A 283 14.95 -15.78 -7.94
CA LEU A 283 14.03 -15.19 -8.90
C LEU A 283 12.90 -16.17 -9.24
N ARG A 284 11.66 -15.68 -9.17
CA ARG A 284 10.46 -16.45 -9.54
C ARG A 284 9.64 -15.71 -10.59
N PRO A 285 9.05 -16.43 -11.55
CA PRO A 285 8.11 -15.82 -12.49
C PRO A 285 6.80 -15.55 -11.76
N LEU A 286 6.14 -14.44 -12.07
CA LEU A 286 4.81 -14.15 -11.55
C LEU A 286 3.80 -15.07 -12.23
N HIS A 287 3.42 -16.13 -11.52
CA HIS A 287 2.45 -17.13 -11.99
C HIS A 287 1.10 -16.91 -11.31
N LEU A 288 0.02 -16.87 -12.10
CA LEU A 288 -1.34 -16.85 -11.56
C LEU A 288 -1.97 -18.22 -11.70
N GLU A 289 -2.61 -18.64 -10.61
CA GLU A 289 -3.46 -19.81 -10.65
C GLU A 289 -4.64 -19.65 -11.62
N LYS A 290 -5.08 -20.78 -12.16
CA LYS A 290 -6.18 -20.81 -13.14
C LYS A 290 -7.48 -20.26 -12.57
N LYS A 291 -7.76 -20.49 -11.28
CA LYS A 291 -8.96 -19.98 -10.59
C LYS A 291 -8.96 -18.45 -10.52
N TRP A 292 -7.81 -17.84 -10.22
CA TRP A 292 -7.65 -16.39 -10.22
C TRP A 292 -7.93 -15.82 -11.62
N SER A 293 -7.27 -16.38 -12.64
CA SER A 293 -7.44 -15.92 -14.03
C SER A 293 -8.88 -16.04 -14.53
N THR A 294 -9.60 -17.09 -14.12
CA THR A 294 -11.00 -17.29 -14.50
C THR A 294 -11.92 -16.30 -13.79
N THR A 295 -11.65 -16.03 -12.51
CA THR A 295 -12.40 -15.07 -11.70
C THR A 295 -12.19 -13.64 -12.20
N ILE A 296 -10.95 -13.23 -12.52
CA ILE A 296 -10.67 -11.92 -13.12
C ILE A 296 -11.48 -11.72 -14.40
N LYS A 297 -11.53 -12.72 -15.29
CA LYS A 297 -12.35 -12.65 -16.51
C LYS A 297 -13.82 -12.49 -16.19
N SER A 298 -14.35 -13.29 -15.25
CA SER A 298 -15.75 -13.24 -14.83
C SER A 298 -16.14 -11.88 -14.24
N LEU A 299 -15.30 -11.33 -13.37
CA LEU A 299 -15.50 -9.99 -12.79
C LEU A 299 -15.44 -8.91 -13.88
N SER A 300 -14.49 -9.03 -14.81
CA SER A 300 -14.31 -8.05 -15.89
C SER A 300 -15.49 -8.02 -16.86
N CYS A 301 -16.23 -9.11 -17.02
CA CYS A 301 -17.47 -9.15 -17.80
C CYS A 301 -18.58 -8.26 -17.24
N ARG A 302 -18.52 -7.87 -15.96
CA ARG A 302 -19.46 -6.87 -15.38
C ARG A 302 -19.18 -5.45 -15.86
N ALA A 303 -18.00 -5.20 -16.44
CA ALA A 303 -17.61 -3.92 -17.00
C ALA A 303 -17.91 -2.74 -16.05
N HIS A 304 -18.69 -1.76 -16.49
CA HIS A 304 -18.97 -0.54 -15.72
C HIS A 304 -19.81 -0.78 -14.46
N SER A 305 -20.52 -1.90 -14.36
CA SER A 305 -21.32 -2.25 -13.18
C SER A 305 -20.51 -2.99 -12.10
N LEU A 306 -19.22 -3.23 -12.31
CA LEU A 306 -18.35 -3.88 -11.34
C LEU A 306 -18.13 -2.99 -10.12
N ARG A 307 -18.41 -3.53 -8.93
CA ARG A 307 -18.10 -2.95 -7.62
C ARG A 307 -17.63 -4.06 -6.71
N THR A 308 -16.33 -4.28 -6.64
CA THR A 308 -15.78 -5.48 -5.97
C THR A 308 -14.98 -5.15 -4.73
N LEU A 309 -15.22 -5.90 -3.65
CA LEU A 309 -14.38 -5.90 -2.45
C LEU A 309 -13.42 -7.09 -2.48
N ILE A 310 -12.12 -6.81 -2.37
CA ILE A 310 -11.07 -7.81 -2.26
C ILE A 310 -10.58 -7.82 -0.81
N CYS A 311 -10.82 -8.91 -0.10
CA CYS A 311 -10.45 -9.05 1.32
C CYS A 311 -9.79 -10.42 1.59
N GLY A 312 -9.19 -10.57 2.77
CA GLY A 312 -8.47 -11.78 3.15
C GLY A 312 -7.24 -11.54 4.02
N PRO A 313 -6.59 -12.60 4.52
CA PRO A 313 -5.49 -12.49 5.46
C PRO A 313 -4.27 -11.77 4.87
N LYS A 314 -3.35 -11.36 5.75
CA LYS A 314 -2.04 -10.78 5.35
C LYS A 314 -1.26 -11.79 4.49
N GLY A 315 -0.56 -11.31 3.47
CA GLY A 315 0.25 -12.16 2.58
C GLY A 315 -0.54 -13.03 1.57
N ALA A 316 -1.88 -12.97 1.54
CA ALA A 316 -2.69 -13.81 0.66
C ALA A 316 -2.63 -13.47 -0.84
N GLY A 317 -2.08 -12.30 -1.20
CA GLY A 317 -1.98 -11.81 -2.58
C GLY A 317 -3.11 -10.88 -3.04
N LYS A 318 -3.82 -10.22 -2.11
CA LYS A 318 -4.89 -9.24 -2.37
C LYS A 318 -4.47 -8.13 -3.34
N SER A 319 -3.40 -7.41 -3.04
CA SER A 319 -2.90 -6.31 -3.88
C SER A 319 -2.51 -6.79 -5.27
N THR A 320 -1.92 -7.99 -5.38
CA THR A 320 -1.61 -8.62 -6.68
C THR A 320 -2.89 -8.91 -7.47
N PHE A 321 -3.91 -9.51 -6.84
CA PHE A 321 -5.20 -9.77 -7.50
C PHE A 321 -5.87 -8.47 -7.95
N GLY A 322 -5.92 -7.45 -7.07
CA GLY A 322 -6.48 -6.14 -7.38
C GLY A 322 -5.78 -5.45 -8.54
N ARG A 323 -4.43 -5.46 -8.56
CA ARG A 323 -3.64 -4.89 -9.66
C ARG A 323 -3.87 -5.62 -10.98
N TYR A 324 -4.01 -6.96 -10.95
CA TYR A 324 -4.31 -7.74 -12.14
C TYR A 324 -5.70 -7.44 -12.69
N LEU A 325 -6.70 -7.33 -11.82
CA LEU A 325 -8.06 -6.98 -12.21
C LEU A 325 -8.10 -5.57 -12.80
N LEU A 326 -7.45 -4.59 -12.14
CA LEU A 326 -7.29 -3.22 -12.64
C LEU A 326 -6.68 -3.20 -14.04
N ASN A 327 -5.53 -3.86 -14.21
CA ASN A 327 -4.82 -3.92 -15.48
C ASN A 327 -5.66 -4.60 -16.59
N HIS A 328 -6.45 -5.61 -16.24
CA HIS A 328 -7.35 -6.27 -17.18
C HIS A 328 -8.48 -5.35 -17.67
N LEU A 329 -9.11 -4.63 -16.74
CA LEU A 329 -10.21 -3.70 -17.06
C LEU A 329 -9.73 -2.49 -17.87
N LEU A 330 -8.51 -2.01 -17.62
CA LEU A 330 -7.91 -0.89 -18.34
C LEU A 330 -7.33 -1.27 -19.72
N THR A 331 -7.35 -2.54 -20.08
CA THR A 331 -6.84 -3.01 -21.39
C THR A 331 -7.87 -3.86 -22.13
N PRO A 332 -9.05 -3.27 -22.43
CA PRO A 332 -10.09 -3.98 -23.16
C PRO A 332 -9.71 -4.20 -24.63
N ALA A 333 -10.38 -5.14 -25.29
CA ALA A 333 -10.13 -5.44 -26.69
C ALA A 333 -10.57 -4.26 -27.60
N PRO A 334 -9.78 -3.87 -28.64
CA PRO A 334 -10.10 -2.77 -29.56
C PRO A 334 -11.26 -3.03 -30.52
N ASP A 335 -11.88 -4.21 -30.46
CA ASP A 335 -12.93 -4.64 -31.39
C ASP A 335 -14.29 -3.97 -31.13
N GLY A 336 -14.36 -3.02 -30.19
CA GLY A 336 -15.56 -2.29 -29.82
C GLY A 336 -16.61 -3.16 -29.11
N THR A 337 -16.32 -4.43 -28.85
CA THR A 337 -17.22 -5.34 -28.11
C THR A 337 -17.17 -5.12 -26.61
N SER A 338 -16.11 -4.45 -26.15
CA SER A 338 -15.86 -4.10 -24.77
C SER A 338 -16.54 -2.78 -24.43
N ASP A 339 -17.16 -2.75 -23.24
CA ASP A 339 -17.70 -1.54 -22.69
C ASP A 339 -16.59 -0.49 -22.53
N ASN A 340 -16.73 0.65 -23.19
CA ASN A 340 -15.82 1.76 -22.99
C ASN A 340 -15.99 2.28 -21.55
N LEU A 341 -14.96 2.15 -20.74
CA LEU A 341 -14.98 2.54 -19.33
C LEU A 341 -14.42 3.96 -19.19
N ASP A 342 -14.97 4.73 -18.27
CA ASP A 342 -14.52 6.09 -17.99
C ASP A 342 -13.24 6.14 -17.13
N GLY A 343 -12.43 5.08 -17.15
CA GLY A 343 -11.41 4.75 -16.15
C GLY A 343 -11.96 3.88 -15.01
N ILE A 344 -11.14 3.61 -13.99
CA ILE A 344 -11.46 2.74 -12.86
C ILE A 344 -11.30 3.51 -11.56
N ALA A 345 -12.30 3.43 -10.68
CA ALA A 345 -12.18 3.89 -9.31
C ALA A 345 -11.46 2.81 -8.48
N PHE A 346 -10.37 3.18 -7.84
CA PHE A 346 -9.58 2.30 -6.98
C PHE A 346 -9.60 2.84 -5.56
N LEU A 347 -10.30 2.17 -4.66
CA LEU A 347 -10.41 2.49 -3.25
C LEU A 347 -9.45 1.59 -2.47
N ASP A 348 -8.31 2.14 -2.06
CA ASP A 348 -7.34 1.41 -1.24
C ASP A 348 -7.53 1.76 0.23
N LEU A 349 -7.94 0.76 1.00
CA LEU A 349 -8.23 0.87 2.42
C LEU A 349 -7.11 0.28 3.29
N ASP A 350 -5.99 -0.16 2.72
CA ASP A 350 -4.84 -0.66 3.47
C ASP A 350 -3.80 0.44 3.73
N PRO A 351 -3.75 1.04 4.93
CA PRO A 351 -2.76 2.08 5.23
C PRO A 351 -1.35 1.51 5.44
N GLY A 352 -1.18 0.19 5.60
CA GLY A 352 0.11 -0.43 5.87
C GLY A 352 0.94 -0.68 4.61
N GLN A 353 0.29 -1.09 3.52
CA GLN A 353 0.93 -1.33 2.21
C GLN A 353 0.07 -0.77 1.06
N PRO A 354 -0.16 0.56 1.03
CA PRO A 354 -0.94 1.20 -0.03
C PRO A 354 -0.28 1.05 -1.40
N GLU A 355 -1.09 1.04 -2.45
CA GLU A 355 -0.62 0.83 -3.83
C GLU A 355 -0.04 2.10 -4.48
N PHE A 356 -0.76 3.23 -4.38
CA PHE A 356 -0.51 4.48 -5.12
C PHE A 356 -0.33 5.71 -4.21
N ALA A 357 -0.19 5.49 -2.91
CA ALA A 357 0.02 6.54 -1.91
C ALA A 357 1.14 6.09 -0.95
N PRO A 358 1.74 7.01 -0.17
CA PRO A 358 2.66 6.61 0.89
C PRO A 358 1.89 6.01 2.08
N MET A 359 2.60 5.25 2.91
CA MET A 359 2.06 4.59 4.11
C MET A 359 1.30 5.54 5.05
N GLY A 360 0.35 4.96 5.79
CA GLY A 360 -0.49 5.69 6.73
C GLY A 360 -1.68 6.40 6.06
N ASN A 361 -1.91 6.19 4.78
CA ASN A 361 -3.01 6.82 4.04
C ASN A 361 -3.96 5.78 3.45
N ILE A 362 -5.24 6.14 3.41
CA ILE A 362 -6.26 5.47 2.59
C ILE A 362 -6.83 6.46 1.60
N TYR A 363 -7.25 6.00 0.43
CA TYR A 363 -7.60 6.92 -0.65
C TYR A 363 -8.52 6.31 -1.70
N LEU A 364 -9.17 7.21 -2.44
CA LEU A 364 -9.86 6.92 -3.69
C LEU A 364 -9.05 7.51 -4.85
N ALA A 365 -8.64 6.68 -5.79
CA ALA A 365 -7.99 7.08 -7.02
C ALA A 365 -8.88 6.86 -8.25
N HIS A 366 -8.73 7.71 -9.27
CA HIS A 366 -9.29 7.49 -10.60
C HIS A 366 -8.16 7.15 -11.57
N LEU A 367 -8.12 5.89 -12.00
CA LEU A 367 -7.04 5.32 -12.80
C LEU A 367 -7.47 5.12 -14.25
N ARG A 368 -6.57 5.39 -15.20
CA ARG A 368 -6.81 5.35 -16.64
C ARG A 368 -5.78 4.55 -17.42
N GLU A 369 -4.66 4.18 -16.80
CA GLU A 369 -3.64 3.35 -17.43
C GLU A 369 -3.19 2.21 -16.54
N PRO A 370 -2.86 1.04 -17.11
CA PRO A 370 -2.34 -0.08 -16.34
C PRO A 370 -0.99 0.25 -15.72
N CYS A 371 -0.73 -0.30 -14.54
CA CYS A 371 0.52 -0.15 -13.81
C CYS A 371 1.29 -1.48 -13.76
N PHE A 372 2.58 -1.44 -14.13
CA PHE A 372 3.45 -2.61 -14.22
C PHE A 372 4.68 -2.45 -13.32
N GLY A 373 4.47 -2.37 -12.02
CA GLY A 373 5.57 -2.31 -11.05
C GLY A 373 5.11 -2.63 -9.63
N PRO A 374 6.05 -2.67 -8.67
CA PRO A 374 5.72 -2.69 -7.26
C PRO A 374 5.37 -1.29 -6.74
N PRO A 375 4.71 -1.15 -5.56
CA PRO A 375 4.23 0.14 -5.05
C PRO A 375 5.30 1.24 -4.96
N PHE A 376 6.54 0.87 -4.62
CA PHE A 376 7.65 1.83 -4.57
C PHE A 376 8.06 2.40 -5.94
N SER A 377 7.53 1.91 -7.06
CA SER A 377 7.80 2.49 -8.39
C SER A 377 6.75 3.52 -8.82
N HIS A 378 5.72 3.74 -8.00
CA HIS A 378 4.62 4.69 -8.24
C HIS A 378 3.91 5.10 -6.93
N PRO A 379 4.65 5.53 -5.89
CA PRO A 379 4.08 5.82 -4.56
C PRO A 379 3.24 7.10 -4.52
N ASN A 380 3.07 7.79 -5.65
CA ASN A 380 2.26 8.99 -5.81
C ASN A 380 1.67 9.03 -7.24
N LEU A 381 0.50 9.66 -7.39
CA LEU A 381 -0.17 9.90 -8.67
C LEU A 381 -0.21 11.38 -9.09
N ASP A 382 0.45 12.28 -8.36
CA ASP A 382 0.55 13.68 -8.75
C ASP A 382 1.19 13.82 -10.15
N ASN A 383 0.47 14.50 -11.06
CA ASN A 383 0.84 14.64 -12.48
C ASN A 383 1.09 13.31 -13.23
N SER A 384 0.59 12.19 -12.70
CA SER A 384 0.86 10.87 -13.24
C SER A 384 0.02 10.53 -14.47
N ARG A 385 0.62 9.82 -15.43
CA ARG A 385 -0.10 9.19 -16.54
C ARG A 385 -1.08 8.10 -16.08
N TYR A 386 -0.85 7.49 -14.92
CA TYR A 386 -1.69 6.38 -14.45
C TYR A 386 -3.08 6.84 -14.01
N GLY A 387 -3.21 8.06 -13.50
CA GLY A 387 -4.45 8.58 -12.96
C GLY A 387 -4.21 9.69 -11.94
N LYS A 388 -5.19 9.91 -11.07
CA LYS A 388 -5.10 10.91 -10.00
C LYS A 388 -5.78 10.45 -8.72
N ILE A 389 -5.30 10.94 -7.59
CA ILE A 389 -6.00 10.82 -6.31
C ILE A 389 -7.20 11.76 -6.31
N ILE A 390 -8.39 11.24 -6.02
CA ILE A 390 -9.62 12.02 -5.87
C ILE A 390 -9.72 12.56 -4.44
N ARG A 391 -9.46 11.69 -3.46
CA ARG A 391 -9.49 12.02 -2.04
C ARG A 391 -8.56 11.09 -1.28
N CYS A 392 -7.88 11.61 -0.27
CA CYS A 392 -6.93 10.88 0.56
C CYS A 392 -7.11 11.30 2.02
N HIS A 393 -7.07 10.33 2.93
CA HIS A 393 -7.16 10.53 4.37
C HIS A 393 -5.96 9.91 5.06
N HIS A 394 -5.33 10.69 5.95
CA HIS A 394 -4.21 10.22 6.74
C HIS A 394 -4.71 9.54 8.01
N ILE A 395 -4.60 8.21 8.06
CA ILE A 395 -4.86 7.40 9.25
C ILE A 395 -3.67 7.50 10.21
N GLY A 396 -2.46 7.66 9.68
CA GLY A 396 -1.25 7.83 10.48
C GLY A 396 -0.81 6.58 11.23
N ALA A 397 -1.19 5.39 10.77
CA ALA A 397 -0.70 4.12 11.33
C ALA A 397 -0.59 3.07 10.22
N THR A 398 0.16 1.99 10.46
CA THR A 398 0.26 0.86 9.51
C THR A 398 -0.91 -0.12 9.61
N SER A 399 -1.83 0.13 10.54
CA SER A 399 -3.03 -0.66 10.79
C SER A 399 -4.13 0.26 11.31
N PRO A 400 -5.39 0.12 10.83
CA PRO A 400 -6.51 0.94 11.30
C PRO A 400 -7.04 0.55 12.70
N LYS A 401 -6.40 -0.42 13.37
CA LYS A 401 -6.81 -0.94 14.69
C LYS A 401 -6.82 0.11 15.80
N GLU A 402 -5.93 1.11 15.71
CA GLU A 402 -5.75 2.12 16.77
C GLU A 402 -6.94 3.08 16.89
N ASP A 403 -7.59 3.39 15.76
CA ASP A 403 -8.79 4.24 15.71
C ASP A 403 -9.75 3.76 14.61
N PRO A 404 -10.52 2.69 14.89
CA PRO A 404 -11.46 2.11 13.93
C PRO A 404 -12.60 3.06 13.55
N ASP A 405 -13.00 3.95 14.47
CA ASP A 405 -14.10 4.90 14.27
C ASP A 405 -13.72 5.97 13.26
N ASN A 406 -12.55 6.61 13.43
CA ASN A 406 -12.02 7.54 12.43
C ASN A 406 -11.78 6.87 11.08
N TYR A 407 -11.27 5.63 11.09
CA TYR A 407 -11.10 4.84 9.87
C TYR A 407 -12.44 4.60 9.14
N ALA A 408 -13.50 4.26 9.87
CA ALA A 408 -14.84 4.09 9.29
C ALA A 408 -15.40 5.41 8.73
N LEU A 409 -15.23 6.53 9.43
CA LEU A 409 -15.61 7.87 8.94
C LEU A 409 -14.87 8.23 7.65
N ALA A 410 -13.57 7.92 7.58
CA ALA A 410 -12.77 8.15 6.38
C ALA A 410 -13.26 7.29 5.21
N ILE A 411 -13.60 6.01 5.44
CA ILE A 411 -14.21 5.16 4.41
C ILE A 411 -15.55 5.73 3.92
N MET A 412 -16.42 6.17 4.82
CA MET A 412 -17.70 6.78 4.45
C MET A 412 -17.50 7.98 3.53
N ASN A 413 -16.57 8.88 3.88
CA ASN A 413 -16.26 10.02 3.02
C ASN A 413 -15.72 9.58 1.65
N LEU A 414 -14.82 8.59 1.58
CA LEU A 414 -14.31 8.08 0.31
C LEU A 414 -15.41 7.46 -0.58
N LEU A 415 -16.38 6.78 0.03
CA LEU A 415 -17.54 6.24 -0.69
C LEU A 415 -18.45 7.35 -1.22
N ASP A 416 -18.63 8.44 -0.47
CA ASP A 416 -19.34 9.63 -0.96
C ASP A 416 -18.59 10.29 -2.12
N GLN A 417 -17.25 10.37 -2.05
CA GLN A 417 -16.44 10.86 -3.17
C GLN A 417 -16.55 9.96 -4.41
N TYR A 418 -16.71 8.64 -4.24
CA TYR A 418 -17.01 7.74 -5.35
C TYR A 418 -18.40 8.00 -5.96
N ARG A 419 -19.42 8.29 -5.14
CA ARG A 419 -20.75 8.70 -5.64
C ARG A 419 -20.66 10.00 -6.46
N MET A 420 -19.87 10.98 -6.02
CA MET A 420 -19.62 12.20 -6.79
C MET A 420 -18.85 11.93 -8.08
N LEU A 421 -17.83 11.08 -8.03
CA LEU A 421 -17.05 10.69 -9.21
C LEU A 421 -17.94 10.04 -10.27
N THR A 422 -18.85 9.15 -9.87
CA THR A 422 -19.78 8.47 -10.78
C THR A 422 -20.85 9.39 -11.38
N ALA A 423 -21.15 10.54 -10.75
CA ALA A 423 -21.96 11.56 -11.39
C ALA A 423 -21.26 12.20 -12.61
N THR A 424 -19.92 12.28 -12.58
CA THR A 424 -19.11 12.79 -13.70
C THR A 424 -18.72 11.69 -14.68
N TYR A 425 -18.47 10.49 -14.17
CA TYR A 425 -18.01 9.31 -14.91
C TYR A 425 -18.95 8.12 -14.63
N PRO A 426 -20.15 8.09 -15.26
CA PRO A 426 -21.17 7.08 -14.95
C PRO A 426 -20.73 5.65 -15.23
N ARG A 427 -19.74 5.45 -16.11
CA ARG A 427 -19.23 4.13 -16.51
C ARG A 427 -17.91 3.79 -15.80
N CYS A 428 -17.73 4.26 -14.56
CA CYS A 428 -16.54 4.05 -13.74
C CYS A 428 -16.76 2.95 -12.67
N PRO A 429 -16.27 1.71 -12.89
CA PRO A 429 -16.38 0.64 -11.90
C PRO A 429 -15.47 0.88 -10.69
N LEU A 430 -15.73 0.15 -9.61
CA LEU A 430 -15.02 0.26 -8.32
C LEU A 430 -14.29 -1.04 -7.96
N ILE A 431 -13.01 -0.92 -7.63
CA ILE A 431 -12.21 -1.95 -6.97
C ILE A 431 -11.87 -1.45 -5.57
N ILE A 432 -12.20 -2.23 -4.55
CA ILE A 432 -11.89 -1.95 -3.15
C ILE A 432 -10.85 -2.96 -2.65
N ASN A 433 -9.65 -2.49 -2.29
CA ASN A 433 -8.63 -3.29 -1.61
C ASN A 433 -8.77 -3.12 -0.10
N PHE A 434 -9.01 -4.21 0.63
CA PHE A 434 -9.19 -4.19 2.08
C PHE A 434 -7.92 -4.67 2.82
N PRO A 435 -7.57 -4.10 4.00
CA PRO A 435 -6.40 -4.52 4.74
C PRO A 435 -6.51 -5.97 5.23
N GLY A 436 -5.36 -6.54 5.63
CA GLY A 436 -5.32 -7.88 6.25
C GLY A 436 -5.94 -7.98 7.65
N TRP A 437 -6.61 -6.93 8.15
CA TRP A 437 -7.32 -6.91 9.41
C TRP A 437 -8.76 -7.38 9.22
N ILE A 438 -8.94 -8.70 9.21
CA ILE A 438 -10.20 -9.39 8.86
C ILE A 438 -10.86 -10.11 10.05
N PHE A 439 -10.49 -9.76 11.28
CA PHE A 439 -11.05 -10.30 12.53
C PHE A 439 -11.52 -9.17 13.45
N GLY A 440 -12.43 -9.48 14.39
CA GLY A 440 -12.97 -8.53 15.36
C GLY A 440 -13.58 -7.29 14.67
N LEU A 441 -13.24 -6.09 15.13
CA LEU A 441 -13.72 -4.84 14.54
C LEU A 441 -13.38 -4.70 13.05
N GLY A 442 -12.28 -5.31 12.57
CA GLY A 442 -11.95 -5.30 11.15
C GLY A 442 -12.95 -6.09 10.30
N LEU A 443 -13.46 -7.20 10.84
CA LEU A 443 -14.54 -7.97 10.22
C LEU A 443 -15.87 -7.22 10.25
N GLU A 444 -16.14 -6.49 11.33
CA GLU A 444 -17.32 -5.62 11.43
C GLU A 444 -17.30 -4.54 10.35
N VAL A 445 -16.16 -3.87 10.14
CA VAL A 445 -16.01 -2.90 9.06
C VAL A 445 -16.19 -3.56 7.68
N ALA A 446 -15.58 -4.73 7.45
CA ALA A 446 -15.72 -5.44 6.18
C ALA A 446 -17.18 -5.82 5.88
N THR A 447 -17.90 -6.39 6.86
CA THR A 447 -19.31 -6.77 6.70
C THR A 447 -20.21 -5.54 6.56
N TRP A 448 -19.90 -4.42 7.23
CA TRP A 448 -20.58 -3.15 7.02
C TRP A 448 -20.40 -2.61 5.59
N ILE A 449 -19.19 -2.66 5.03
CA ILE A 449 -18.93 -2.29 3.62
C ILE A 449 -19.81 -3.14 2.69
N ILE A 450 -19.85 -4.46 2.89
CA ILE A 450 -20.63 -5.39 2.07
C ILE A 450 -22.12 -4.99 2.06
N ARG A 451 -22.68 -4.67 3.23
CA ARG A 451 -24.09 -4.29 3.38
C ARG A 451 -24.41 -2.90 2.83
N SER A 452 -23.46 -1.97 2.85
CA SER A 452 -23.74 -0.53 2.68
C SER A 452 -23.34 0.06 1.33
N THR A 453 -22.53 -0.65 0.54
CA THR A 453 -21.90 -0.08 -0.68
C THR A 453 -22.50 -0.55 -2.00
N GLY A 454 -23.47 -1.47 -1.97
CA GLY A 454 -24.09 -2.03 -3.17
C GLY A 454 -23.06 -2.74 -4.06
N LEU A 455 -22.27 -3.63 -3.45
CA LEU A 455 -21.24 -4.38 -4.16
C LEU A 455 -21.85 -5.33 -5.18
N SER A 456 -21.08 -5.60 -6.21
CA SER A 456 -21.37 -6.61 -7.22
C SER A 456 -20.80 -7.97 -6.80
N ASP A 457 -19.61 -7.96 -6.18
CA ASP A 457 -18.84 -9.16 -5.81
C ASP A 457 -17.98 -8.93 -4.56
N VAL A 458 -17.84 -9.97 -3.75
CA VAL A 458 -16.82 -10.08 -2.71
C VAL A 458 -15.86 -11.20 -3.08
N VAL A 459 -14.57 -10.89 -3.11
CA VAL A 459 -13.49 -11.87 -3.34
C VAL A 459 -12.71 -12.05 -2.04
N TYR A 460 -12.84 -13.22 -1.44
CA TYR A 460 -12.09 -13.60 -0.25
C TYR A 460 -10.88 -14.45 -0.64
N MET A 461 -9.68 -13.93 -0.40
CA MET A 461 -8.40 -14.51 -0.81
C MET A 461 -7.92 -15.66 0.11
N SER A 462 -8.81 -16.54 0.56
CA SER A 462 -8.44 -17.79 1.23
C SER A 462 -9.56 -18.83 1.11
N GLU A 463 -9.23 -20.03 0.63
CA GLU A 463 -10.17 -21.18 0.66
C GLU A 463 -10.22 -21.85 2.03
N LYS A 464 -9.12 -21.78 2.79
CA LYS A 464 -8.97 -22.38 4.13
C LYS A 464 -9.04 -21.33 5.23
N GLY A 465 -9.78 -20.25 5.00
CA GLY A 465 -9.97 -19.22 6.02
C GLY A 465 -10.75 -19.76 7.23
N PRO A 466 -10.58 -19.17 8.41
CA PRO A 466 -11.34 -19.56 9.59
C PRO A 466 -12.84 -19.32 9.37
N THR A 467 -13.66 -20.23 9.89
CA THR A 467 -15.14 -20.16 9.84
C THR A 467 -15.66 -18.87 10.46
N GLU A 468 -15.02 -18.41 11.55
CA GLU A 468 -15.31 -17.13 12.23
C GLU A 468 -15.23 -15.90 11.32
N VAL A 469 -14.53 -15.99 10.18
CA VAL A 469 -14.43 -14.92 9.19
C VAL A 469 -15.32 -15.22 7.98
N ILE A 470 -15.27 -16.45 7.47
CA ILE A 470 -16.00 -16.82 6.25
C ILE A 470 -17.52 -16.78 6.47
N GLU A 471 -18.02 -17.25 7.61
CA GLU A 471 -19.45 -17.30 7.89
C GLU A 471 -20.07 -15.89 7.99
N PRO A 472 -19.52 -14.93 8.76
CA PRO A 472 -20.07 -13.58 8.79
C PRO A 472 -19.96 -12.84 7.45
N LEU A 473 -18.87 -13.05 6.69
CA LEU A 473 -18.76 -12.50 5.34
C LEU A 473 -19.82 -13.10 4.40
N GLY A 474 -20.04 -14.41 4.47
CA GLY A 474 -21.05 -15.12 3.69
C GLY A 474 -22.47 -14.67 4.04
N GLN A 475 -22.76 -14.50 5.33
CA GLN A 475 -24.04 -13.97 5.79
C GLN A 475 -24.26 -12.54 5.29
N ALA A 476 -23.29 -11.64 5.48
CA ALA A 476 -23.40 -10.25 5.01
C ALA A 476 -23.56 -10.18 3.48
N ALA A 477 -22.84 -11.03 2.74
CA ALA A 477 -22.98 -11.12 1.29
C ALA A 477 -24.37 -11.63 0.87
N SER A 478 -24.89 -12.66 1.55
CA SER A 478 -26.23 -13.20 1.30
C SER A 478 -27.33 -12.18 1.59
N GLU A 479 -27.23 -11.45 2.71
CA GLU A 479 -28.18 -10.39 3.10
C GLU A 479 -28.20 -9.25 2.07
N ALA A 480 -27.03 -8.90 1.51
CA ALA A 480 -26.88 -7.85 0.51
C ALA A 480 -27.12 -8.32 -0.94
N GLY A 481 -27.37 -9.62 -1.16
CA GLY A 481 -27.53 -10.18 -2.51
C GLY A 481 -26.24 -10.17 -3.36
N VAL A 482 -25.07 -10.25 -2.71
CA VAL A 482 -23.74 -10.15 -3.33
C VAL A 482 -23.09 -11.53 -3.48
N ALA A 483 -22.42 -11.77 -4.61
CA ALA A 483 -21.69 -13.01 -4.82
C ALA A 483 -20.38 -13.04 -4.01
N LEU A 484 -20.22 -14.03 -3.13
CA LEU A 484 -18.96 -14.30 -2.43
C LEU A 484 -18.16 -15.40 -3.15
N THR A 485 -16.96 -15.07 -3.61
CA THR A 485 -16.03 -16.01 -4.24
C THR A 485 -14.80 -16.20 -3.37
N THR A 486 -14.47 -17.44 -3.02
CA THR A 486 -13.21 -17.76 -2.33
C THR A 486 -12.13 -18.15 -3.34
N LEU A 487 -10.92 -17.63 -3.14
CA LEU A 487 -9.75 -17.95 -3.96
C LEU A 487 -8.60 -18.51 -3.11
N PRO A 488 -7.81 -19.43 -3.65
CA PRO A 488 -6.63 -19.95 -2.96
C PRO A 488 -5.59 -18.85 -2.78
N SER A 489 -5.00 -18.80 -1.60
CA SER A 489 -3.90 -17.89 -1.28
C SER A 489 -2.60 -18.36 -1.92
N GLN A 490 -1.80 -17.42 -2.44
CA GLN A 490 -0.46 -17.70 -2.97
C GLN A 490 0.60 -16.95 -2.18
N PRO A 491 0.94 -17.39 -0.95
CA PRO A 491 2.03 -16.79 -0.20
C PRO A 491 3.36 -16.99 -0.93
N VAL A 492 4.30 -16.09 -0.72
CA VAL A 492 5.64 -16.16 -1.33
C VAL A 492 6.57 -16.92 -0.39
N ASP A 493 7.09 -18.06 -0.81
CA ASP A 493 7.95 -18.92 0.03
C ASP A 493 9.32 -18.30 0.34
N THR A 494 9.85 -17.48 -0.57
CA THR A 494 11.17 -16.85 -0.45
C THR A 494 11.06 -15.35 -0.67
N VAL A 495 11.27 -14.57 0.38
CA VAL A 495 11.16 -13.11 0.32
C VAL A 495 12.55 -12.48 0.42
N THR A 496 12.94 -11.66 -0.57
CA THR A 496 14.25 -10.98 -0.56
C THR A 496 14.26 -9.71 0.30
N ARG A 497 13.09 -9.19 0.66
CA ARG A 497 12.90 -8.01 1.50
C ARG A 497 11.74 -8.21 2.47
N SER A 498 11.91 -7.90 3.75
CA SER A 498 10.81 -7.96 4.71
C SER A 498 9.73 -6.92 4.41
N SER A 499 8.53 -7.10 4.97
CA SER A 499 7.45 -6.11 4.81
C SER A 499 7.83 -4.71 5.31
N ALA A 500 8.61 -4.62 6.40
CA ALA A 500 9.14 -3.35 6.91
C ALA A 500 10.17 -2.72 5.95
N GLN A 501 11.01 -3.54 5.31
CA GLN A 501 11.96 -3.05 4.31
C GLN A 501 11.25 -2.54 3.06
N LEU A 502 10.22 -3.24 2.57
CA LEU A 502 9.42 -2.77 1.42
C LEU A 502 8.69 -1.45 1.71
N ARG A 503 8.17 -1.33 2.94
CA ARG A 503 7.59 -0.08 3.46
C ARG A 503 8.59 1.06 3.49
N SER A 504 9.79 0.81 4.03
CA SER A 504 10.92 1.76 4.04
C SER A 504 11.33 2.19 2.63
N MET A 505 11.41 1.24 1.68
CA MET A 505 11.65 1.55 0.26
C MET A 505 10.53 2.43 -0.31
N GLN A 506 9.26 2.10 -0.08
CA GLN A 506 8.16 2.89 -0.62
C GLN A 506 8.16 4.34 -0.14
N ILE A 507 8.39 4.57 1.16
CA ILE A 507 8.43 5.93 1.71
C ILE A 507 9.69 6.69 1.25
N GLN A 508 10.85 6.03 1.17
CA GLN A 508 12.06 6.63 0.61
C GLN A 508 11.84 7.02 -0.86
N SER A 509 11.27 6.12 -1.65
CA SER A 509 10.87 6.38 -3.04
C SER A 509 9.95 7.59 -3.16
N TYR A 510 8.93 7.71 -2.29
CA TYR A 510 8.01 8.84 -2.29
C TYR A 510 8.73 10.18 -2.15
N PHE A 511 9.67 10.31 -1.20
CA PHE A 511 10.39 11.57 -0.97
C PHE A 511 11.40 11.92 -2.06
N HIS A 512 11.87 10.95 -2.84
CA HIS A 512 12.78 11.15 -3.97
C HIS A 512 12.08 11.26 -5.32
N MET A 513 10.81 10.86 -5.41
CA MET A 513 10.03 10.92 -6.64
C MET A 513 9.69 12.36 -7.00
N THR A 514 9.89 12.69 -8.26
CA THR A 514 9.53 13.98 -8.87
C THR A 514 8.81 13.72 -10.19
N GLN A 515 7.75 14.48 -10.44
CA GLN A 515 7.02 14.42 -11.70
C GLN A 515 6.66 15.84 -12.14
N SER A 516 7.42 16.34 -13.12
CA SER A 516 7.19 17.68 -13.68
C SER A 516 5.96 17.67 -14.58
N GLU A 517 5.22 18.78 -14.56
CA GLU A 517 4.07 18.98 -15.45
C GLU A 517 4.51 18.82 -16.92
N GLY A 518 3.76 18.02 -17.68
CA GLY A 518 4.03 17.76 -19.10
C GLY A 518 4.97 16.58 -19.39
N LEU A 519 5.65 16.02 -18.38
CA LEU A 519 6.41 14.76 -18.55
C LEU A 519 5.53 13.56 -18.21
N LEU A 520 5.57 12.54 -19.09
CA LEU A 520 4.76 11.34 -18.94
C LEU A 520 5.25 10.41 -17.82
N ASP A 521 6.56 10.37 -17.58
CA ASP A 521 7.20 9.45 -16.66
C ASP A 521 7.83 10.17 -15.46
N ALA A 522 7.79 9.51 -14.31
CA ALA A 522 8.38 9.99 -13.07
C ALA A 522 9.91 9.77 -13.04
N PHE A 523 10.57 10.63 -12.26
CA PHE A 523 12.02 10.63 -12.07
C PHE A 523 12.38 10.64 -10.58
N TRP A 524 13.44 9.93 -10.21
CA TRP A 524 13.91 9.87 -8.82
C TRP A 524 15.22 10.64 -8.65
N ASN A 525 15.25 11.54 -7.66
CA ASN A 525 16.47 12.23 -7.26
C ASN A 525 17.40 11.25 -6.54
N GLU A 526 18.66 11.18 -6.98
CA GLU A 526 19.69 10.29 -6.42
C GLU A 526 20.52 10.98 -5.32
N SER A 527 20.20 12.24 -4.99
CA SER A 527 20.88 12.99 -3.94
C SER A 527 20.24 12.72 -2.57
N PRO A 528 21.03 12.63 -1.49
CA PRO A 528 20.50 12.53 -0.13
C PRO A 528 19.47 13.63 0.17
N LEU A 529 18.40 13.28 0.87
CA LEU A 529 17.26 14.14 1.16
C LEU A 529 17.67 15.45 1.83
N ILE A 530 18.68 15.41 2.71
CA ILE A 530 19.21 16.61 3.40
C ILE A 530 19.81 17.67 2.45
N ARG A 531 20.15 17.29 1.20
CA ARG A 531 20.63 18.21 0.17
C ARG A 531 19.50 18.80 -0.67
N ASN A 532 18.30 18.25 -0.58
CA ASN A 532 17.15 18.76 -1.31
C ASN A 532 16.72 20.12 -0.76
N LYS A 533 16.12 20.94 -1.64
CA LYS A 533 15.62 22.26 -1.29
C LYS A 533 14.47 22.12 -0.29
N SER A 534 14.61 22.76 0.86
CA SER A 534 13.56 22.82 1.88
C SER A 534 12.56 23.94 1.60
N ILE A 535 11.34 23.74 2.08
CA ILE A 535 10.26 24.71 2.17
C ILE A 535 10.34 25.32 3.57
N HIS A 536 10.51 26.63 3.65
CA HIS A 536 10.49 27.36 4.91
C HIS A 536 9.07 27.83 5.20
N VAL A 537 8.51 27.42 6.33
CA VAL A 537 7.13 27.76 6.71
C VAL A 537 7.12 28.37 8.11
N SER A 538 6.54 29.57 8.25
CA SER A 538 6.36 30.17 9.58
C SER A 538 5.17 29.53 10.29
N TYR A 539 5.31 29.24 11.57
CA TYR A 539 4.25 28.66 12.41
C TYR A 539 3.67 29.65 13.43
N SER A 540 4.05 30.93 13.32
CA SER A 540 3.67 32.00 14.23
C SER A 540 3.63 33.33 13.47
N GLY A 541 3.20 34.40 14.13
CA GLY A 541 3.02 35.72 13.51
C GLY A 541 1.63 35.94 12.92
N PRO A 542 1.41 37.05 12.19
CA PRO A 542 0.08 37.50 11.76
C PRO A 542 -0.53 36.63 10.65
N GLN A 543 0.30 35.97 9.84
CA GLN A 543 -0.12 35.05 8.79
C GLN A 543 0.78 33.80 8.81
N PRO A 544 0.55 32.88 9.77
CA PRO A 544 1.33 31.66 9.83
C PRO A 544 0.98 30.76 8.64
N GLY A 545 1.98 30.11 8.06
CA GLY A 545 1.80 29.18 6.95
C GLY A 545 1.28 27.80 7.38
N ILE A 546 1.42 27.47 8.66
CA ILE A 546 0.71 26.35 9.30
C ILE A 546 -0.15 26.84 10.46
N SER A 547 -1.37 26.30 10.55
CA SER A 547 -2.33 26.65 11.58
C SER A 547 -2.14 25.84 12.86
N GLY A 548 -1.63 24.60 12.78
CA GLY A 548 -1.45 23.76 13.96
C GLY A 548 -0.61 22.53 13.71
N ILE A 549 -0.15 21.90 14.79
CA ILE A 549 0.55 20.62 14.78
C ILE A 549 -0.19 19.66 15.70
N MET A 550 -0.65 18.55 15.15
CA MET A 550 -1.33 17.47 15.86
C MET A 550 -0.43 16.24 15.93
N VAL A 551 -0.47 15.52 17.06
CA VAL A 551 0.10 14.18 17.19
C VAL A 551 -1.06 13.22 17.46
N LEU A 552 -1.18 12.16 16.65
CA LEU A 552 -2.22 11.15 16.80
C LEU A 552 -1.88 10.15 17.91
N GLY A 553 -2.91 9.54 18.50
CA GLY A 553 -2.76 8.61 19.61
C GLY A 553 -2.62 9.32 20.95
N ASN A 554 -1.58 9.00 21.72
CA ASN A 554 -1.42 9.49 23.09
C ASN A 554 -1.31 11.02 23.21
N HIS A 555 -1.87 11.58 24.28
CA HIS A 555 -1.60 12.96 24.67
C HIS A 555 -0.15 13.12 25.16
N TYR A 556 0.56 14.10 24.59
CA TYR A 556 1.92 14.43 24.98
C TYR A 556 1.96 15.79 25.66
N SER A 557 2.86 15.97 26.62
CA SER A 557 3.11 17.29 27.21
C SER A 557 3.55 18.27 26.11
N PRO A 558 3.03 19.51 26.06
CA PRO A 558 3.49 20.52 25.10
C PRO A 558 5.00 20.77 25.13
N GLN A 559 5.68 20.43 26.24
CA GLN A 559 7.12 20.58 26.39
C GLN A 559 7.93 19.63 25.50
N VAL A 560 7.40 18.44 25.18
CA VAL A 560 8.11 17.42 24.39
C VAL A 560 7.75 17.44 22.91
N LEU A 561 6.78 18.26 22.49
CA LEU A 561 6.30 18.30 21.10
C LEU A 561 7.43 18.57 20.11
N ARG A 562 8.38 19.45 20.47
CA ARG A 562 9.54 19.75 19.63
C ARG A 562 10.33 18.47 19.32
N ASP A 563 10.63 17.69 20.35
CA ASP A 563 11.47 16.49 20.23
C ASP A 563 10.74 15.37 19.48
N ILE A 564 9.40 15.34 19.54
CA ILE A 564 8.56 14.38 18.79
C ILE A 564 8.52 14.71 17.30
N ILE A 565 8.49 16.01 16.97
CA ILE A 565 8.28 16.47 15.59
C ILE A 565 9.61 16.62 14.83
N ASP A 566 10.70 16.99 15.52
CA ASP A 566 12.01 17.16 14.90
C ASP A 566 12.52 15.83 14.29
N GLY A 567 12.83 15.83 12.99
CA GLY A 567 13.23 14.63 12.26
C GLY A 567 12.08 13.65 11.96
N SER A 568 10.82 14.01 12.20
CA SER A 568 9.68 13.12 11.95
C SER A 568 9.08 13.29 10.54
N ILE A 569 8.28 12.30 10.14
CA ILE A 569 7.36 12.43 9.00
C ILE A 569 6.00 12.89 9.52
N VAL A 570 5.44 13.90 8.86
CA VAL A 570 4.11 14.45 9.15
C VAL A 570 3.26 14.47 7.88
N ALA A 571 1.96 14.26 8.00
CA ALA A 571 1.02 14.55 6.93
C ALA A 571 0.68 16.05 6.91
N VAL A 572 0.55 16.61 5.71
CA VAL A 572 0.02 17.95 5.51
C VAL A 572 -1.47 17.81 5.24
N VAL A 573 -2.30 18.17 6.23
CA VAL A 573 -3.76 18.05 6.16
C VAL A 573 -4.38 19.41 5.94
N ALA A 574 -5.21 19.53 4.92
CA ALA A 574 -6.00 20.72 4.65
C ALA A 574 -7.35 20.62 5.37
N VAL A 575 -7.67 21.63 6.18
CA VAL A 575 -8.95 21.82 6.84
C VAL A 575 -9.82 22.70 5.94
N GLU A 576 -10.88 22.11 5.41
CA GLU A 576 -11.73 22.70 4.37
C GLU A 576 -12.89 23.51 4.96
N ASN A 577 -13.43 23.07 6.10
CA ASN A 577 -14.55 23.72 6.78
C ASN A 577 -14.57 23.42 8.29
N THR A 578 -15.48 24.07 9.01
CA THR A 578 -15.62 23.94 10.47
C THR A 578 -16.04 22.54 10.92
N GLY A 579 -16.70 21.77 10.05
CA GLY A 579 -17.08 20.39 10.33
C GLY A 579 -15.89 19.42 10.46
N ALA A 580 -14.67 19.85 10.15
CA ALA A 580 -13.46 19.09 10.42
C ALA A 580 -13.08 19.06 11.92
N ILE A 581 -13.55 20.03 12.69
CA ILE A 581 -13.13 20.25 14.08
C ILE A 581 -13.97 19.35 15.00
N PRO A 582 -13.35 18.44 15.77
CA PRO A 582 -14.09 17.54 16.66
C PRO A 582 -14.99 18.28 17.65
N GLY A 583 -16.24 17.82 17.79
CA GLY A 583 -17.21 18.38 18.72
C GLY A 583 -17.91 19.66 18.26
N TYR A 584 -17.56 20.22 17.10
CA TYR A 584 -18.26 21.37 16.53
C TYR A 584 -19.49 20.91 15.75
N SER A 585 -20.69 21.29 16.20
CA SER A 585 -21.94 21.10 15.47
C SER A 585 -22.44 22.43 14.95
N GLU A 586 -22.70 22.56 13.64
CA GLU A 586 -23.30 23.77 13.05
C GLU A 586 -24.65 24.13 13.69
N ALA A 587 -25.30 23.19 14.40
CA ALA A 587 -26.55 23.42 15.13
C ALA A 587 -26.40 24.34 16.35
N GLU A 588 -25.19 24.53 16.88
CA GLU A 588 -24.91 25.47 17.99
C GLU A 588 -24.71 26.91 17.51
N ALA A 589 -24.61 27.13 16.20
CA ALA A 589 -24.52 28.46 15.59
C ALA A 589 -25.91 29.02 15.24
N LYS A 590 -26.83 29.09 16.21
CA LYS A 590 -27.90 30.09 16.12
C LYS A 590 -27.28 31.44 16.53
N PRO A 591 -27.46 32.52 15.74
CA PRO A 591 -27.12 33.83 16.23
C PRO A 591 -28.01 34.10 17.45
N ASP A 592 -27.39 34.58 18.53
CA ASP A 592 -28.11 35.07 19.70
C ASP A 592 -29.24 36.00 19.24
N GLY A 593 -30.47 35.60 19.58
CA GLY A 593 -31.65 36.40 19.34
C GLY A 593 -31.59 37.61 20.24
N ASP A 594 -31.25 38.77 19.67
CA ASP A 594 -31.69 40.04 20.22
C ASP A 594 -33.05 40.36 19.61
N SER A 595 -34.09 39.79 20.24
CA SER A 595 -35.47 40.14 19.96
C SER A 595 -35.80 41.45 20.67
N HIS A 596 -35.48 42.57 20.04
CA HIS A 596 -36.21 43.82 20.26
C HIS A 596 -37.05 44.11 19.02
N THR A 597 -38.28 43.59 19.07
CA THR A 597 -39.39 44.08 18.27
C THR A 597 -39.76 45.47 18.78
N ASP A 598 -39.36 46.52 18.06
CA ASP A 598 -40.08 47.78 18.09
C ASP A 598 -40.91 47.87 16.80
N GLU A 599 -42.22 47.82 17.01
CA GLU A 599 -43.24 48.12 16.01
C GLU A 599 -43.13 49.57 15.57
N VAL A 600 -42.90 49.82 14.27
CA VAL A 600 -43.43 51.01 13.60
C VAL A 600 -43.95 50.62 12.21
N GLN A 601 -45.20 51.00 11.97
CA GLN A 601 -45.99 50.79 10.76
C GLN A 601 -45.47 51.57 9.54
N PRO A 602 -45.96 51.22 8.32
CA PRO A 602 -45.39 51.62 7.05
C PRO A 602 -45.93 52.96 6.56
N ASP A 603 -45.08 53.80 5.97
CA ASP A 603 -45.55 54.92 5.15
C ASP A 603 -44.69 55.13 3.90
N ALA A 604 -45.43 55.14 2.77
CA ALA A 604 -45.27 55.89 1.53
C ALA A 604 -43.92 55.91 0.75
N MET A 605 -44.02 55.35 -0.46
CA MET A 605 -43.49 55.80 -1.76
C MET A 605 -42.32 56.80 -1.80
N ASN A 606 -41.25 56.42 -2.52
CA ASN A 606 -40.66 57.26 -3.57
C ASN A 606 -39.92 56.39 -4.60
N GLU A 607 -40.10 56.74 -5.87
CA GLU A 607 -39.44 56.21 -7.06
C GLU A 607 -38.06 56.87 -7.26
N ASP A 608 -37.20 56.14 -7.99
CA ASP A 608 -35.98 56.53 -8.70
C ASP A 608 -34.80 57.14 -7.92
N GLU A 609 -33.67 56.40 -7.92
CA GLU A 609 -32.45 56.84 -8.63
C GLU A 609 -31.43 55.69 -8.73
N SER A 610 -30.88 55.54 -9.93
CA SER A 610 -29.89 54.54 -10.32
C SER A 610 -28.47 54.95 -9.90
N GLU A 611 -27.81 54.14 -9.08
CA GLU A 611 -26.35 54.17 -8.94
C GLU A 611 -25.77 52.75 -8.95
N ASP A 612 -24.86 52.51 -9.89
CA ASP A 612 -24.10 51.28 -10.06
C ASP A 612 -23.17 51.05 -8.86
N HIS A 613 -23.64 50.26 -7.90
CA HIS A 613 -22.76 49.63 -6.90
C HIS A 613 -22.77 48.12 -7.10
N GLU A 614 -21.63 47.59 -7.59
CA GLU A 614 -21.33 46.16 -7.57
C GLU A 614 -21.41 45.65 -6.13
N THR A 615 -22.55 45.08 -5.75
CA THR A 615 -22.70 44.36 -4.49
C THR A 615 -21.85 43.09 -4.53
N PRO A 616 -20.98 42.83 -3.53
CA PRO A 616 -20.28 41.56 -3.45
C PRO A 616 -21.32 40.45 -3.32
N ASN A 617 -21.25 39.49 -4.23
CA ASN A 617 -22.19 38.38 -4.33
C ASN A 617 -22.35 37.67 -2.97
N ALA A 618 -23.57 37.50 -2.46
CA ALA A 618 -23.86 37.01 -1.10
C ALA A 618 -23.20 35.65 -0.78
N GLY A 619 -22.93 34.82 -1.79
CA GLY A 619 -22.18 33.57 -1.66
C GLY A 619 -20.68 33.75 -1.30
N GLN A 620 -20.04 34.85 -1.71
CA GLN A 620 -18.63 35.13 -1.39
C GLN A 620 -18.45 35.63 0.05
N LEU A 621 -19.40 36.42 0.56
CA LEU A 621 -19.43 36.89 1.94
C LEU A 621 -19.58 35.71 2.91
N SER A 622 -20.53 34.80 2.66
CA SER A 622 -20.72 33.58 3.45
C SER A 622 -19.47 32.70 3.50
N ALA A 623 -18.82 32.45 2.36
CA ALA A 623 -17.60 31.63 2.31
C ALA A 623 -16.40 32.30 3.02
N SER A 624 -16.26 33.63 2.96
CA SER A 624 -15.22 34.35 3.71
C SER A 624 -15.41 34.27 5.22
N GLN A 625 -16.66 34.39 5.69
CA GLN A 625 -17.01 34.28 7.11
C GLN A 625 -16.76 32.87 7.64
N SER A 626 -17.16 31.82 6.91
CA SER A 626 -16.90 30.43 7.30
C SER A 626 -15.39 30.13 7.37
N ARG A 627 -14.58 30.67 6.45
CA ARG A 627 -13.12 30.49 6.46
C ARG A 627 -12.44 31.17 7.64
N GLN A 628 -12.89 32.37 8.00
CA GLN A 628 -12.38 33.07 9.17
C GLN A 628 -12.73 32.29 10.45
N ARG A 629 -13.96 31.79 10.57
CA ARG A 629 -14.40 30.95 11.70
C ARG A 629 -13.54 29.71 11.91
N VAL A 630 -13.15 29.01 10.84
CA VAL A 630 -12.23 27.86 10.95
C VAL A 630 -10.92 28.27 11.62
N LYS A 631 -10.33 29.40 11.20
CA LYS A 631 -9.07 29.88 11.77
C LYS A 631 -9.24 30.25 13.24
N ASP A 632 -10.34 30.91 13.59
CA ASP A 632 -10.61 31.34 14.96
C ASP A 632 -10.78 30.12 15.88
N LEU A 633 -11.60 29.13 15.48
CA LEU A 633 -11.80 27.89 16.25
C LEU A 633 -10.51 27.07 16.43
N LEU A 634 -9.68 27.01 15.39
CA LEU A 634 -8.36 26.38 15.51
C LEU A 634 -7.50 27.14 16.51
N ASN A 635 -7.44 28.48 16.42
CA ASN A 635 -6.66 29.31 17.32
C ASN A 635 -7.07 29.18 18.79
N ASP A 636 -8.36 29.05 19.07
CA ASP A 636 -8.88 28.86 20.43
C ASP A 636 -8.44 27.53 21.06
N THR A 637 -8.17 26.51 20.22
CA THR A 637 -7.72 25.19 20.69
C THR A 637 -6.19 25.07 20.77
N ILE A 638 -5.44 25.99 20.16
CA ILE A 638 -3.98 25.88 20.10
C ILE A 638 -3.36 26.16 21.48
N THR A 639 -2.58 25.20 21.96
CA THR A 639 -1.65 25.42 23.07
C THR A 639 -0.26 25.76 22.53
N ARG A 640 0.22 26.98 22.81
CA ARG A 640 1.59 27.38 22.42
C ARG A 640 2.62 26.77 23.37
N CYS A 641 3.57 26.02 22.82
CA CYS A 641 4.62 25.37 23.60
C CYS A 641 5.54 26.41 24.29
N PRO A 642 5.79 26.33 25.61
CA PRO A 642 6.48 27.36 26.39
C PRO A 642 7.89 27.76 25.90
N ASN A 643 8.62 26.81 25.28
CA ASN A 643 10.01 27.02 24.86
C ASN A 643 10.20 27.15 23.35
N SER A 644 9.26 26.62 22.55
CA SER A 644 9.39 26.57 21.09
C SER A 644 8.35 27.42 20.37
N GLY A 645 7.27 27.85 21.03
CA GLY A 645 6.16 28.56 20.40
C GLY A 645 5.38 27.75 19.37
N LEU A 646 5.65 26.44 19.26
CA LEU A 646 4.94 25.55 18.34
C LEU A 646 3.44 25.54 18.67
N PRO A 647 2.55 25.61 17.64
CA PRO A 647 1.12 25.57 17.84
C PRO A 647 0.65 24.13 18.05
N TYR A 648 0.61 23.65 19.29
CA TYR A 648 0.13 22.29 19.58
C TYR A 648 -1.39 22.24 19.52
N LEU A 649 -1.92 21.34 18.69
CA LEU A 649 -3.33 21.11 18.49
C LEU A 649 -3.69 19.75 19.10
N PHE A 650 -4.65 19.75 20.02
CA PHE A 650 -5.08 18.53 20.71
C PHE A 650 -6.57 18.61 21.05
N TRP A 651 -7.30 17.54 20.73
CA TRP A 651 -8.70 17.35 21.12
C TRP A 651 -8.88 15.99 21.79
N GLY A 652 -9.62 15.93 22.89
CA GLY A 652 -9.98 14.68 23.56
C GLY A 652 -9.45 14.56 24.99
N ALA A 653 -9.84 13.49 25.67
CA ALA A 653 -9.44 13.19 27.04
C ALA A 653 -8.38 12.07 27.04
N GLY A 654 -7.10 12.45 26.93
CA GLY A 654 -5.96 11.53 27.00
C GLY A 654 -5.53 10.89 25.67
N SER A 655 -6.42 10.77 24.68
CA SER A 655 -6.09 10.43 23.29
C SER A 655 -6.53 11.56 22.36
N SER A 656 -5.73 11.81 21.33
CA SER A 656 -5.94 12.85 20.33
C SER A 656 -6.98 12.40 19.32
N THR A 657 -8.13 13.08 19.31
CA THR A 657 -9.20 12.89 18.34
C THR A 657 -8.77 13.49 17.00
N PRO A 658 -8.70 12.70 15.92
CA PRO A 658 -8.31 13.19 14.60
C PRO A 658 -9.30 14.23 14.05
N LEU A 659 -8.86 14.99 13.04
CA LEU A 659 -9.75 15.85 12.25
C LEU A 659 -10.79 15.00 11.50
N ASP A 660 -12.05 15.46 11.44
CA ASP A 660 -13.11 14.73 10.76
C ASP A 660 -12.82 14.66 9.24
N PRO A 661 -12.82 13.45 8.63
CA PRO A 661 -12.62 13.25 7.20
C PRO A 661 -13.61 13.97 6.28
N LYS A 662 -14.81 14.34 6.76
CA LYS A 662 -15.81 15.11 5.99
C LYS A 662 -15.37 16.54 5.72
N GLY A 663 -14.63 17.15 6.66
CA GLY A 663 -14.17 18.53 6.56
C GLY A 663 -12.67 18.67 6.29
N SER A 664 -11.94 17.57 6.13
CA SER A 664 -10.49 17.60 5.95
C SER A 664 -9.99 16.60 4.90
N ARG A 665 -8.79 16.85 4.35
CA ARG A 665 -8.10 15.92 3.43
C ARG A 665 -6.59 15.96 3.59
N SER A 666 -5.93 14.83 3.34
CA SER A 666 -4.48 14.75 3.25
C SER A 666 -4.01 15.21 1.88
N LEU A 667 -3.05 16.14 1.84
CA LEU A 667 -2.36 16.56 0.62
C LEU A 667 -1.12 15.71 0.32
N GLY A 668 -0.65 14.93 1.30
CA GLY A 668 0.56 14.13 1.23
C GLY A 668 1.40 14.25 2.49
N LEU A 669 2.61 13.70 2.44
CA LEU A 669 3.56 13.70 3.55
C LEU A 669 4.70 14.71 3.36
N ALA A 670 5.24 15.19 4.47
CA ALA A 670 6.41 16.04 4.57
C ALA A 670 7.37 15.49 5.65
N PHE A 671 8.66 15.67 5.43
CA PHE A 671 9.72 15.38 6.40
C PHE A 671 10.13 16.68 7.09
N VAL A 672 10.11 16.69 8.41
CA VAL A 672 10.56 17.84 9.21
C VAL A 672 12.08 17.77 9.33
N ARG A 673 12.77 18.59 8.54
CA ARG A 673 14.24 18.63 8.50
C ARG A 673 14.81 19.29 9.75
N SER A 674 14.22 20.43 10.14
CA SER A 674 14.66 21.19 11.30
C SER A 674 13.56 22.14 11.79
N ILE A 675 13.67 22.55 13.05
CA ILE A 675 12.79 23.52 13.71
C ILE A 675 13.64 24.69 14.19
N ASP A 676 13.48 25.86 13.56
CA ASP A 676 14.10 27.10 14.02
C ASP A 676 13.15 27.82 14.99
N VAL A 677 13.49 27.74 16.27
CA VAL A 677 12.75 28.39 17.36
C VAL A 677 12.95 29.91 17.35
N SER A 678 14.12 30.38 16.94
CA SER A 678 14.47 31.81 16.98
C SER A 678 13.70 32.62 15.94
N SER A 679 13.57 32.08 14.72
CA SER A 679 12.79 32.70 13.65
C SER A 679 11.35 32.23 13.56
N GLN A 680 10.94 31.30 14.44
CA GLN A 680 9.64 30.65 14.45
C GLN A 680 9.24 30.05 13.08
N ARG A 681 10.17 29.27 12.51
CA ARG A 681 10.03 28.61 11.20
C ARG A 681 10.34 27.12 11.25
N LEU A 682 9.63 26.36 10.43
CA LEU A 682 9.90 24.95 10.13
C LEU A 682 10.58 24.84 8.76
N GLU A 683 11.54 23.95 8.66
CA GLU A 683 12.09 23.52 7.38
C GLU A 683 11.51 22.16 7.01
N LEU A 684 10.68 22.13 5.97
CA LEU A 684 10.01 20.93 5.49
C LEU A 684 10.60 20.48 4.15
N ILE A 685 10.70 19.18 3.95
CA ILE A 685 10.99 18.59 2.64
C ILE A 685 9.79 17.75 2.24
N SER A 686 9.22 17.98 1.07
CA SER A 686 8.02 17.27 0.64
C SER A 686 7.97 17.18 -0.89
N PRO A 687 7.52 16.03 -1.44
CA PRO A 687 7.24 15.87 -2.86
C PRO A 687 5.84 16.43 -3.25
N ILE A 688 5.06 16.96 -2.31
CA ILE A 688 3.76 17.57 -2.61
C ILE A 688 3.97 18.74 -3.60
N PRO A 689 3.27 18.76 -4.75
CA PRO A 689 3.39 19.85 -5.71
C PRO A 689 3.07 21.20 -5.07
N SER A 690 3.89 22.22 -5.40
CA SER A 690 3.64 23.58 -4.91
C SER A 690 2.32 24.16 -5.43
N SER A 691 1.80 23.68 -6.57
CA SER A 691 0.44 23.97 -7.04
C SER A 691 -0.60 23.49 -6.04
N SER A 692 -0.56 22.22 -5.61
CA SER A 692 -1.50 21.65 -4.64
C SER A 692 -1.55 22.41 -3.31
N ILE A 693 -0.38 22.82 -2.79
CA ILE A 693 -0.31 23.63 -1.56
C ILE A 693 -0.90 25.03 -1.78
N ARG A 694 -0.55 25.69 -2.90
CA ARG A 694 -1.09 27.01 -3.23
C ARG A 694 -2.59 26.98 -3.46
N ASP A 695 -3.11 25.94 -4.11
CA ASP A 695 -4.54 25.79 -4.36
C ASP A 695 -5.32 25.66 -3.05
N ALA A 696 -4.81 24.89 -2.08
CA ALA A 696 -5.40 24.81 -0.75
C ALA A 696 -5.42 26.18 -0.04
N ILE A 697 -4.29 26.91 -0.08
CA ILE A 697 -4.19 28.24 0.53
C ILE A 697 -5.11 29.25 -0.17
N ASN A 698 -5.18 29.23 -1.51
CA ASN A 698 -6.03 30.11 -2.32
C ASN A 698 -7.52 29.85 -2.09
N GLN A 699 -7.88 28.59 -1.84
CA GLN A 699 -9.22 28.20 -1.39
C GLN A 699 -9.50 28.63 0.06
N GLY A 700 -8.49 29.14 0.77
CA GLY A 700 -8.58 29.61 2.15
C GLY A 700 -8.62 28.49 3.18
N GLN A 701 -8.12 27.31 2.82
CA GLN A 701 -8.00 26.16 3.71
C GLN A 701 -6.87 26.38 4.72
N SER A 702 -7.09 25.96 5.96
CA SER A 702 -6.05 25.99 7.00
C SER A 702 -5.20 24.72 6.92
N LEU A 703 -3.88 24.85 6.98
CA LEU A 703 -2.97 23.71 6.89
C LEU A 703 -2.53 23.26 8.29
N VAL A 704 -2.75 21.99 8.61
CA VAL A 704 -2.35 21.35 9.87
C VAL A 704 -1.32 20.26 9.58
N LEU A 705 -0.24 20.21 10.35
CA LEU A 705 0.70 19.11 10.31
C LEU A 705 0.25 18.01 11.28
N VAL A 706 0.07 16.79 10.78
CA VAL A 706 -0.41 15.66 11.59
C VAL A 706 0.65 14.58 11.64
N ARG A 707 1.20 14.32 12.83
CA ARG A 707 2.17 13.24 13.06
C ARG A 707 1.44 11.97 13.50
N GLY A 708 1.56 10.92 12.70
CA GLY A 708 1.07 9.58 13.04
C GLY A 708 2.13 8.67 13.68
N MET A 709 1.73 7.44 13.97
CA MET A 709 2.53 6.29 14.37
C MET A 709 3.00 5.47 13.14
N VAL A 710 3.58 6.15 12.14
CA VAL A 710 4.24 5.50 11.01
C VAL A 710 5.69 5.13 11.35
N ASP A 711 6.28 4.19 10.60
CA ASP A 711 7.67 3.77 10.79
C ASP A 711 8.63 4.97 10.79
N SER A 712 9.59 4.98 11.72
CA SER A 712 10.60 6.05 11.84
C SER A 712 11.37 6.22 10.52
N PRO A 713 11.67 7.48 10.09
CA PRO A 713 12.42 7.75 8.86
C PRO A 713 13.92 7.49 8.99
N ASP A 714 14.31 6.34 9.55
CA ASP A 714 15.71 5.97 9.80
C ASP A 714 16.56 5.99 8.53
N TRP A 715 15.94 5.67 7.39
CA TRP A 715 16.54 5.74 6.08
C TRP A 715 17.08 7.15 5.78
N ALA A 716 16.32 8.21 6.09
CA ALA A 716 16.64 9.60 5.78
C ALA A 716 17.93 10.07 6.46
N PHE A 717 18.13 9.68 7.72
CA PHE A 717 19.34 10.03 8.49
C PHE A 717 20.59 9.29 8.01
N SER A 718 20.41 8.14 7.36
CA SER A 718 21.51 7.30 6.88
C SER A 718 21.92 7.56 5.42
N GLU A 719 21.13 8.31 4.65
CA GLU A 719 21.37 8.49 3.21
C GLU A 719 22.71 9.16 2.90
N GLU A 720 23.07 10.23 3.62
CA GLU A 720 24.35 10.92 3.38
C GLU A 720 25.54 10.01 3.69
N TYR A 721 25.41 9.15 4.70
CA TYR A 721 26.45 8.17 5.03
C TYR A 721 26.61 7.12 3.94
N TYR A 722 25.51 6.52 3.45
CA TYR A 722 25.57 5.55 2.37
C TYR A 722 26.07 6.18 1.07
N ALA A 723 25.59 7.38 0.72
CA ALA A 723 26.04 8.09 -0.47
C ALA A 723 27.53 8.44 -0.43
N ALA A 724 28.06 8.82 0.75
CA ALA A 724 29.48 9.08 0.91
C ALA A 724 30.31 7.79 0.80
N ARG A 725 29.84 6.70 1.42
CA ARG A 725 30.53 5.41 1.45
C ARG A 725 30.57 4.75 0.07
N ASN A 726 29.45 4.75 -0.66
CA ASN A 726 29.39 4.20 -2.00
C ASN A 726 30.27 5.00 -2.96
N ALA A 727 30.29 6.35 -2.86
CA ALA A 727 31.20 7.18 -3.65
C ALA A 727 32.68 6.88 -3.38
N GLU A 728 33.07 6.63 -2.12
CA GLU A 728 34.44 6.20 -1.77
C GLU A 728 34.78 4.83 -2.37
N GLN A 729 33.86 3.87 -2.27
CA GLN A 729 34.03 2.51 -2.78
C GLN A 729 34.11 2.48 -4.30
N ASP A 730 33.23 3.20 -5.00
CA ASP A 730 33.23 3.31 -6.45
C ASP A 730 34.53 3.93 -6.95
N PHE A 731 34.98 5.01 -6.31
CA PHE A 731 36.25 5.65 -6.65
C PHE A 731 37.45 4.72 -6.45
N THR A 732 37.46 3.97 -5.35
CA THR A 732 38.52 2.99 -5.05
C THR A 732 38.54 1.86 -6.09
N THR A 733 37.36 1.33 -6.44
CA THR A 733 37.21 0.29 -7.46
C THR A 733 37.67 0.80 -8.84
N GLN A 734 37.28 2.01 -9.23
CA GLN A 734 37.71 2.64 -10.48
C GLN A 734 39.23 2.80 -10.56
N ILE A 735 39.89 3.29 -9.49
CA ILE A 735 41.35 3.38 -9.42
C ILE A 735 41.99 2.00 -9.56
N SER A 736 41.47 0.99 -8.87
CA SER A 736 42.01 -0.37 -8.94
C SER A 736 41.95 -0.96 -10.36
N GLN A 737 40.84 -0.73 -11.08
CA GLN A 737 40.64 -1.16 -12.47
C GLN A 737 41.56 -0.40 -13.43
N LEU A 738 41.69 0.93 -13.28
CA LEU A 738 42.60 1.74 -14.08
C LEU A 738 44.05 1.30 -13.93
N ARG A 739 44.48 1.00 -12.70
CA ARG A 739 45.83 0.48 -12.43
C ARG A 739 46.06 -0.88 -13.07
N ARG A 740 45.07 -1.77 -13.02
CA ARG A 740 45.14 -3.09 -13.68
C ARG A 740 45.27 -2.95 -15.19
N ASN A 741 44.43 -2.12 -15.83
CA ASN A 741 44.47 -1.89 -17.27
C ASN A 741 45.79 -1.23 -17.72
N LYS A 742 46.33 -0.28 -16.94
CA LYS A 742 47.63 0.35 -17.24
C LYS A 742 48.80 -0.62 -17.09
N ALA A 743 48.76 -1.51 -16.09
CA ALA A 743 49.76 -2.56 -15.91
C ALA A 743 49.77 -3.54 -17.11
N GLU A 744 48.59 -3.92 -17.60
CA GLU A 744 48.46 -4.73 -18.82
C GLU A 744 48.96 -3.99 -20.07
N ALA A 745 48.75 -2.67 -20.16
CA ALA A 745 49.21 -1.82 -21.25
C ALA A 745 50.67 -1.32 -21.14
N HIS A 746 51.44 -1.77 -20.13
CA HIS A 746 52.83 -1.35 -19.87
C HIS A 746 53.02 0.19 -19.72
N GLY A 747 51.97 0.92 -19.36
CA GLY A 747 52.00 2.37 -19.18
C GLY A 747 52.44 2.76 -17.76
N LYS A 748 53.32 3.77 -17.63
CA LYS A 748 53.63 4.40 -16.33
C LYS A 748 52.55 5.42 -15.99
N GLU A 749 52.08 5.40 -14.75
CA GLU A 749 51.16 6.41 -14.22
C GLU A 749 51.94 7.69 -13.88
N ASP A 750 51.42 8.84 -14.31
CA ASP A 750 52.01 10.15 -14.03
C ASP A 750 51.87 10.50 -12.53
N ASP A 751 52.91 11.10 -11.96
CA ASP A 751 52.96 11.47 -10.54
C ASP A 751 51.91 12.54 -10.20
N GLU A 752 51.57 13.41 -11.16
CA GLU A 752 50.51 14.42 -10.99
C GLU A 752 49.13 13.76 -10.86
N THR A 753 48.77 12.84 -11.78
CA THR A 753 47.51 12.09 -11.71
C THR A 753 47.39 11.29 -10.42
N ARG A 754 48.49 10.68 -9.94
CA ARG A 754 48.50 9.93 -8.68
C ARG A 754 48.24 10.84 -7.47
N ARG A 755 48.79 12.06 -7.46
CA ARG A 755 48.53 13.05 -6.41
C ARG A 755 47.07 13.48 -6.40
N GLU A 756 46.49 13.78 -7.57
CA GLU A 756 45.07 14.15 -7.70
C GLU A 756 44.14 13.03 -7.21
N GLN A 757 44.40 11.78 -7.60
CA GLN A 757 43.64 10.61 -7.14
C GLN A 757 43.70 10.47 -5.61
N THR A 758 44.88 10.66 -5.02
CA THR A 758 45.07 10.55 -3.56
C THR A 758 44.31 11.66 -2.82
N GLU A 759 44.33 12.88 -3.35
CA GLU A 759 43.60 14.02 -2.78
C GLU A 759 42.08 13.83 -2.88
N GLN A 760 41.57 13.31 -4.00
CA GLN A 760 40.15 12.96 -4.13
C GLN A 760 39.73 11.87 -3.13
N LEU A 761 40.53 10.80 -2.98
CA LEU A 761 40.25 9.76 -2.00
C LEU A 761 40.19 10.32 -0.57
N ARG A 762 41.13 11.22 -0.23
CA ARG A 762 41.15 11.91 1.07
C ARG A 762 39.86 12.70 1.31
N ARG A 763 39.38 13.45 0.31
CA ARG A 763 38.12 14.21 0.40
C ARG A 763 36.90 13.30 0.58
N LEU A 764 36.86 12.16 -0.11
CA LEU A 764 35.78 11.17 0.05
C LEU A 764 35.80 10.55 1.45
N GLN A 765 36.97 10.18 1.97
CA GLN A 765 37.13 9.69 3.33
C GLN A 765 36.72 10.72 4.40
N GLU A 766 37.07 12.00 4.19
CA GLU A 766 36.62 13.08 5.07
C GLU A 766 35.10 13.25 5.03
N ARG A 767 34.48 13.13 3.85
CA ARG A 767 33.01 13.14 3.71
C ARG A 767 32.35 11.98 4.47
N VAL A 768 32.90 10.76 4.38
CA VAL A 768 32.40 9.60 5.13
C VAL A 768 32.52 9.83 6.64
N ARG A 769 33.65 10.37 7.12
CA ARG A 769 33.85 10.71 8.53
C ARG A 769 32.93 11.82 9.02
N ALA A 770 32.55 12.77 8.16
CA ALA A 770 31.59 13.81 8.50
C ALA A 770 30.17 13.23 8.57
N ALA A 771 29.80 12.42 7.59
CA ALA A 771 28.48 11.78 7.51
C ALA A 771 28.22 10.81 8.68
N SER A 772 29.25 10.12 9.19
CA SER A 772 29.13 9.23 10.35
C SER A 772 28.85 9.94 11.67
N LYS A 773 29.00 11.27 11.71
CA LYS A 773 28.77 12.14 12.87
C LYS A 773 27.45 12.93 12.80
N LEU A 774 26.60 12.65 11.80
CA LEU A 774 25.33 13.35 11.65
C LEU A 774 24.39 13.11 12.85
N PRO A 775 23.51 14.09 13.17
CA PRO A 775 22.50 13.92 14.19
C PRO A 775 21.67 12.64 13.98
N TYR A 776 21.22 12.03 15.06
CA TYR A 776 20.45 10.78 15.06
C TYR A 776 21.18 9.55 14.51
N LEU A 777 22.45 9.64 14.05
CA LEU A 777 23.23 8.50 13.58
C LEU A 777 24.41 8.22 14.51
N LYS A 778 24.61 6.94 14.88
CA LYS A 778 25.80 6.44 15.54
C LYS A 778 26.34 5.24 14.76
N VAL A 779 27.44 5.46 14.04
CA VAL A 779 28.15 4.38 13.35
C VAL A 779 29.04 3.66 14.36
N ILE A 780 28.95 2.32 14.41
CA ILE A 780 29.75 1.47 15.30
C ILE A 780 30.74 0.68 14.45
N ASP A 781 32.05 0.89 14.69
CA ASP A 781 33.14 0.11 14.10
C ASP A 781 33.38 -1.17 14.91
N ASP A 782 33.33 -2.35 14.28
CA ASP A 782 33.52 -3.66 14.93
C ASP A 782 34.87 -3.80 15.64
N ALA A 783 35.91 -3.08 15.19
CA ALA A 783 37.22 -3.06 15.87
C ALA A 783 37.18 -2.43 17.28
N SER A 784 36.17 -1.60 17.56
CA SER A 784 36.00 -0.92 18.86
C SER A 784 35.02 -1.66 19.79
N ALA A 785 34.26 -2.62 19.25
CA ALA A 785 33.18 -3.30 19.97
C ALA A 785 33.69 -4.25 21.08
N LEU A 786 34.97 -4.62 21.06
CA LEU A 786 35.57 -5.44 22.12
C LEU A 786 36.05 -4.65 23.35
N HIS A 787 36.07 -3.31 23.33
CA HIS A 787 36.65 -2.51 24.42
C HIS A 787 35.82 -1.33 24.96
N GLN A 788 34.59 -1.09 24.50
CA GLN A 788 33.75 0.00 25.04
C GLN A 788 32.39 -0.45 25.56
N ASN A 789 32.32 -1.65 26.14
CA ASN A 789 31.28 -1.96 27.12
C ASN A 789 31.77 -1.54 28.51
N GLU A 790 31.75 -0.23 28.80
CA GLU A 790 31.63 0.26 30.18
C GLU A 790 31.36 1.79 30.21
N ARG A 791 30.15 2.13 30.68
CA ARG A 791 29.82 3.39 31.39
C ARG A 791 29.98 4.72 30.64
N ARG A 792 28.98 5.07 29.82
CA ARG A 792 28.40 6.42 29.81
C ARG A 792 26.91 6.33 29.53
N GLN A 793 26.07 6.50 30.57
CA GLN A 793 24.70 6.98 30.38
C GLN A 793 24.80 8.43 29.92
N GLU A 794 24.87 8.64 28.60
CA GLU A 794 24.61 9.96 28.05
C GLU A 794 23.09 10.16 28.08
N ASN A 795 22.62 11.08 28.93
CA ASN A 795 21.28 11.66 28.82
C ASN A 795 21.21 12.38 27.47
N GLY A 796 20.74 11.70 26.42
CA GLY A 796 20.78 12.21 25.07
C GLY A 796 19.76 11.54 24.15
N THR A 797 19.25 12.34 23.23
CA THR A 797 18.32 12.02 22.14
C THR A 797 18.64 10.65 21.51
N TRP A 798 17.60 9.85 21.22
CA TRP A 798 17.72 8.55 20.58
C TRP A 798 18.57 8.63 19.31
N ARG A 799 19.53 7.70 19.16
CA ARG A 799 20.42 7.61 17.99
C ARG A 799 20.29 6.24 17.33
N LEU A 800 20.06 6.24 16.03
CA LEU A 800 20.12 5.08 15.15
C LEU A 800 21.53 4.49 15.17
N ARG A 801 21.65 3.25 15.62
CA ARG A 801 22.93 2.52 15.59
C ARG A 801 23.05 1.80 14.25
N LYS A 802 24.11 2.09 13.50
CA LYS A 802 24.42 1.36 12.26
C LYS A 802 25.79 0.70 12.39
N LYS A 803 25.82 -0.63 12.19
CA LYS A 803 27.08 -1.36 12.03
C LYS A 803 27.73 -0.98 10.71
N VAL A 804 29.06 -0.90 10.70
CA VAL A 804 29.84 -0.74 9.48
C VAL A 804 29.69 -2.01 8.65
N TYR A 805 28.97 -1.92 7.53
CA TYR A 805 28.94 -2.97 6.52
C TYR A 805 30.28 -3.02 5.78
N ILE A 806 31.24 -3.77 6.30
CA ILE A 806 32.40 -4.17 5.50
C ILE A 806 31.83 -4.95 4.32
N GLY A 807 31.98 -4.42 3.10
CA GLY A 807 31.59 -5.14 1.90
C GLY A 807 32.53 -6.34 1.76
N SER A 808 32.15 -7.49 2.32
CA SER A 808 32.78 -8.75 1.96
C SER A 808 32.17 -9.20 0.63
N ASP A 809 32.89 -8.93 -0.46
CA ASP A 809 32.85 -9.79 -1.64
C ASP A 809 33.67 -11.08 -1.40
N SER A 810 33.81 -11.53 -0.14
CA SER A 810 34.69 -12.63 0.26
C SER A 810 34.10 -13.60 1.29
N GLU A 811 32.78 -13.66 1.46
CA GLU A 811 32.14 -14.78 2.17
C GLU A 811 31.58 -15.82 1.19
N LEU A 812 32.41 -16.23 0.23
CA LEU A 812 32.28 -17.47 -0.55
C LEU A 812 33.67 -17.85 -1.06
N ASP A 813 34.55 -18.24 -0.13
CA ASP A 813 35.54 -19.28 -0.41
C ASP A 813 35.05 -20.58 0.25
#